data_AF-A0A254R679-F1
#
_entry.id   AF-A0A254R679-F1
#
_cell.length_a   1.000
_cell.length_b   1.000
_cell.length_c   1.000
_cell.angle_alpha   90.00
_cell.angle_beta   90.00
_cell.angle_gamma   90.00
#
_symmetry.space_group_name_H-M   'P 1'
#
loop_
_entity.id
_entity.type
_entity.pdbx_description
1 polymer ?
#
loop_
_entity_poly.entity_id
_entity_poly.type
_entity_poly.pdbx_seq_one_letter_code
_entity_poly.pdbx_strand_id
1 'polypeptide(L)'
;MARDMKRMLSPRSIAVVGGGTWCASIIGAARQIGFEGDIFPVHPGGKEIAGMASVRSLSEWEGDIDVAFIGVNRHATIDIVEELRSLGAGGAVCFASGFSEAHEEDASGVELQARLLEGAGDMPIFGPNCYGFVNALDGAAIWPDQHGMSPVDSGVAILTQSSNIAINMTMQRRGLPIGYMLTCGNMAQTSQAELALAMLDDPRVTAIGLHIEGFGDLRQWEVLARAAREKRVPVVALKVGASEQARRATVSHTASLAGSDAGAQALLDRLGFVRVRDLPEFLETLKLLHCVGPLASNRIASISCSGGEASLIADLAEPRDLVFPALEPCQKDGLRSALGPMVALANPLDYHTYIWGDAPAMTRAWSGMTGADIALTLSVVDYPHTDASAWECATEAALGVRRETGRPFAVVSSLPELMPSDVAQRLMAGGVVPLCGMREALIAAEAAARLGRVSGDLCDPVLLPGQREDIELIGESEAKQALAGFGLDVPQSRLAETPEEAAGMAGELRAPLVLKGTGLAHKSEHGAVVLGLTAAEIEAAATGMSAGGYLVEELIGGAVAELLVGVTLDPAHGFVLTIGAGGVQTELLRDTVSLLVPSDREAVASAVQKLACAPVLNGYRGKPGICMKSLLDAVEAVQAYVTAHAETLSEIEINPLICTPERAVAADALIRKAKT
;
A
#
# COMPACT_ATOMS: atom_id res chain seq x y z
N MET A 1 -14.61 -18.54 12.02
CA MET A 1 -15.00 -17.58 13.08
C MET A 1 -13.77 -16.77 13.41
N ALA A 2 -13.90 -15.48 13.74
CA ALA A 2 -12.77 -14.69 14.21
C ALA A 2 -12.28 -15.26 15.54
N ARG A 3 -10.97 -15.45 15.69
CA ARG A 3 -10.37 -15.94 16.95
C ARG A 3 -10.28 -14.79 17.94
N ASP A 4 -10.67 -15.02 19.20
CA ASP A 4 -10.49 -14.03 20.26
C ASP A 4 -9.03 -14.01 20.69
N MET A 5 -8.34 -12.90 20.40
CA MET A 5 -6.94 -12.67 20.73
C MET A 5 -6.75 -11.74 21.94
N LYS A 6 -7.84 -11.25 22.54
CA LYS A 6 -7.78 -10.21 23.58
C LYS A 6 -6.96 -10.66 24.79
N ARG A 7 -7.15 -11.91 25.23
CA ARG A 7 -6.42 -12.48 26.38
C ARG A 7 -4.92 -12.58 26.12
N MET A 8 -4.53 -12.94 24.89
CA MET A 8 -3.12 -13.02 24.49
C MET A 8 -2.47 -11.63 24.38
N LEU A 9 -3.18 -10.65 23.84
CA LEU A 9 -2.65 -9.31 23.54
C LEU A 9 -2.60 -8.37 24.76
N SER A 10 -3.47 -8.60 25.75
CA SER A 10 -3.50 -7.89 27.04
C SER A 10 -3.46 -8.90 28.20
N PRO A 11 -2.35 -9.65 28.35
CA PRO A 11 -2.26 -10.76 29.30
C PRO A 11 -2.12 -10.26 30.74
N ARG A 12 -2.49 -11.11 31.70
CA ARG A 12 -2.16 -11.01 33.13
C ARG A 12 -1.16 -12.07 33.57
N SER A 13 -0.94 -13.10 32.75
CA SER A 13 0.09 -14.11 32.98
C SER A 13 0.88 -14.44 31.70
N ILE A 14 2.19 -14.62 31.85
CA ILE A 14 3.12 -14.97 30.77
C ILE A 14 3.88 -16.24 31.13
N ALA A 15 3.66 -17.31 30.37
CA ALA A 15 4.48 -18.51 30.42
C ALA A 15 5.70 -18.35 29.50
N VAL A 16 6.91 -18.60 30.00
CA VAL A 16 8.15 -18.53 29.22
C VAL A 16 8.75 -19.93 29.09
N VAL A 17 8.45 -20.62 27.98
CA VAL A 17 8.82 -22.02 27.78
C VAL A 17 10.17 -22.15 27.07
N GLY A 18 11.12 -22.80 27.73
CA GLY A 18 12.47 -23.01 27.19
C GLY A 18 13.56 -22.51 28.15
N GLY A 19 14.62 -21.91 27.61
CA GLY A 19 15.69 -21.32 28.42
C GLY A 19 16.67 -20.49 27.59
N GLY A 20 17.79 -20.12 28.21
CA GLY A 20 18.85 -19.36 27.54
C GLY A 20 18.50 -17.88 27.33
N THR A 21 19.23 -17.24 26.41
CA THR A 21 19.19 -15.79 26.20
C THR A 21 17.81 -15.29 25.81
N TRP A 22 17.11 -15.97 24.89
CA TRP A 22 15.80 -15.54 24.39
C TRP A 22 14.74 -15.50 25.49
N CYS A 23 14.66 -16.54 26.32
CA CYS A 23 13.70 -16.58 27.45
C CYS A 23 14.04 -15.54 28.52
N ALA A 24 15.34 -15.28 28.77
CA ALA A 24 15.75 -14.21 29.66
C ALA A 24 15.36 -12.82 29.11
N SER A 25 15.45 -12.62 27.79
CA SER A 25 15.02 -11.39 27.13
C SER A 25 13.52 -11.14 27.28
N ILE A 26 12.66 -12.17 27.19
CA ILE A 26 11.21 -12.01 27.42
C ILE A 26 10.94 -11.39 28.80
N ILE A 27 11.57 -11.94 29.85
CA ILE A 27 11.42 -11.44 31.23
C ILE A 27 11.97 -10.01 31.35
N GLY A 28 13.09 -9.72 30.69
CA GLY A 28 13.68 -8.38 30.65
C GLY A 28 12.77 -7.37 29.96
N ALA A 29 12.24 -7.69 28.79
CA ALA A 29 11.34 -6.85 28.01
C ALA A 29 10.02 -6.60 28.74
N ALA A 30 9.41 -7.64 29.31
CA ALA A 30 8.19 -7.52 30.11
C ALA A 30 8.39 -6.56 31.30
N ARG A 31 9.52 -6.68 32.01
CA ARG A 31 9.88 -5.74 33.08
C ARG A 31 10.14 -4.32 32.56
N GLN A 32 10.82 -4.18 31.42
CA GLN A 32 11.14 -2.90 30.81
C GLN A 32 9.88 -2.11 30.43
N ILE A 33 8.87 -2.78 29.87
CA ILE A 33 7.60 -2.13 29.47
C ILE A 33 6.63 -1.96 30.66
N GLY A 34 6.96 -2.50 31.84
CA GLY A 34 6.17 -2.32 33.06
C GLY A 34 5.08 -3.36 33.29
N PHE A 35 5.28 -4.62 32.88
CA PHE A 35 4.32 -5.70 33.11
C PHE A 35 4.11 -5.97 34.61
N GLU A 36 2.86 -5.86 35.06
CA GLU A 36 2.47 -6.06 36.46
C GLU A 36 1.93 -7.47 36.75
N GLY A 37 1.72 -8.28 35.71
CA GLY A 37 1.18 -9.64 35.82
C GLY A 37 2.21 -10.68 36.23
N ASP A 38 1.76 -11.94 36.31
CA ASP A 38 2.60 -13.06 36.67
C ASP A 38 3.46 -13.51 35.48
N ILE A 39 4.77 -13.65 35.69
CA ILE A 39 5.67 -14.27 34.71
C ILE A 39 6.23 -15.53 35.34
N PHE A 40 6.18 -16.66 34.63
CA PHE A 40 6.77 -17.90 35.13
C PHE A 40 7.51 -18.64 34.02
N PRO A 41 8.80 -18.96 34.23
CA PRO A 41 9.55 -19.76 33.27
C PRO A 41 9.19 -21.25 33.40
N VAL A 42 9.23 -21.97 32.28
CA VAL A 42 8.97 -23.41 32.20
C VAL A 42 10.17 -24.09 31.58
N HIS A 43 10.83 -24.97 32.34
CA HIS A 43 11.97 -25.73 31.86
C HIS A 43 12.00 -27.12 32.53
N PRO A 44 12.04 -28.23 31.78
CA PRO A 44 11.95 -29.60 32.33
C PRO A 44 12.99 -29.91 33.44
N GLY A 45 14.18 -29.35 33.30
CA GLY A 45 15.27 -29.47 34.29
C GLY A 45 15.16 -28.55 35.52
N GLY A 46 14.12 -27.74 35.68
CA GLY A 46 13.93 -26.83 36.82
C GLY A 46 15.04 -25.77 36.96
N LYS A 47 15.49 -25.19 35.84
CA LYS A 47 16.57 -24.19 35.82
C LYS A 47 16.06 -22.81 36.28
N GLU A 48 16.98 -21.98 36.77
CA GLU A 48 16.69 -20.56 36.97
C GLU A 48 16.85 -19.78 35.66
N ILE A 49 15.90 -18.90 35.35
CA ILE A 49 15.89 -18.05 34.15
C ILE A 49 15.66 -16.61 34.59
N ALA A 50 16.61 -15.72 34.30
CA ALA A 50 16.59 -14.30 34.70
C ALA A 50 16.27 -14.06 36.20
N GLY A 51 16.81 -14.92 37.08
CA GLY A 51 16.59 -14.85 38.52
C GLY A 51 15.29 -15.49 39.03
N MET A 52 14.54 -16.17 38.15
CA MET A 52 13.25 -16.79 38.48
C MET A 52 13.35 -18.31 38.40
N ALA A 53 12.87 -19.01 39.42
CA ALA A 53 12.78 -20.46 39.42
C ALA A 53 11.74 -20.92 38.37
N SER A 54 12.10 -21.91 37.55
CA SER A 54 11.15 -22.49 36.59
C SER A 54 10.33 -23.62 37.20
N VAL A 55 9.09 -23.73 36.75
CA VAL A 55 8.29 -24.97 36.88
C VAL A 55 8.75 -25.99 35.83
N ARG A 56 8.53 -27.27 36.06
CA ARG A 56 9.03 -28.35 35.19
C ARG A 56 8.11 -28.61 33.99
N SER A 57 6.82 -28.30 34.11
CA SER A 57 5.83 -28.40 33.05
C SER A 57 4.78 -27.30 33.19
N LEU A 58 4.01 -27.06 32.13
CA LEU A 58 2.93 -26.07 32.16
C LEU A 58 1.85 -26.46 33.17
N SER A 59 1.57 -27.75 33.32
CA SER A 59 0.59 -28.29 34.28
C SER A 59 0.93 -28.07 35.76
N GLU A 60 2.18 -27.72 36.11
CA GLU A 60 2.55 -27.40 37.49
C GLU A 60 2.12 -25.98 37.90
N TRP A 61 1.74 -25.13 36.94
CA TRP A 61 1.22 -23.79 37.20
C TRP A 61 -0.28 -23.86 37.54
N GLU A 62 -0.66 -23.34 38.71
CA GLU A 62 -2.05 -23.39 39.18
C GLU A 62 -2.93 -22.23 38.67
N GLY A 63 -2.33 -21.22 38.03
CA GLY A 63 -3.03 -20.05 37.49
C GLY A 63 -3.42 -20.19 36.02
N ASP A 64 -4.13 -19.19 35.50
CA ASP A 64 -4.43 -19.08 34.07
C ASP A 64 -3.14 -18.81 33.27
N ILE A 65 -3.13 -19.22 32.00
CA ILE A 65 -2.05 -18.93 31.04
C ILE A 65 -2.62 -18.06 29.93
N ASP A 66 -2.42 -16.74 30.02
CA ASP A 66 -2.98 -15.82 29.03
C ASP A 66 -2.17 -15.81 27.74
N VAL A 67 -0.84 -15.86 27.83
CA VAL A 67 0.05 -16.02 26.68
C VAL A 67 1.28 -16.84 27.03
N ALA A 68 1.76 -17.64 26.08
CA ALA A 68 3.02 -18.36 26.19
C ALA A 68 4.03 -17.92 25.11
N PHE A 69 5.28 -17.70 25.50
CA PHE A 69 6.41 -17.66 24.58
C PHE A 69 7.05 -19.04 24.49
N ILE A 70 7.19 -19.59 23.27
CA ILE A 70 7.75 -20.92 23.04
C ILE A 70 9.13 -20.78 22.38
N GLY A 71 10.18 -20.80 23.20
CA GLY A 71 11.58 -20.67 22.81
C GLY A 71 12.33 -21.99 22.68
N VAL A 72 11.69 -23.03 22.11
CA VAL A 72 12.29 -24.37 21.91
C VAL A 72 12.32 -24.76 20.43
N ASN A 73 12.79 -25.97 20.10
CA ASN A 73 12.83 -26.42 18.71
C ASN A 73 11.43 -26.67 18.12
N ARG A 74 11.34 -26.68 16.78
CA ARG A 74 10.08 -26.81 16.03
C ARG A 74 9.24 -28.07 16.35
N HIS A 75 9.86 -29.19 16.75
CA HIS A 75 9.12 -30.42 17.09
C HIS A 75 8.46 -30.29 18.46
N ALA A 76 9.25 -29.91 19.47
CA ALA A 76 8.73 -29.70 20.82
C ALA A 76 7.70 -28.55 20.87
N THR A 77 7.81 -27.58 19.96
CA THR A 77 6.82 -26.49 19.82
C THR A 77 5.41 -27.04 19.55
N ILE A 78 5.28 -28.08 18.72
CA ILE A 78 3.98 -28.69 18.41
C ILE A 78 3.37 -29.31 19.68
N ASP A 79 4.15 -30.11 20.41
CA ASP A 79 3.69 -30.78 21.63
C ASP A 79 3.27 -29.76 22.71
N ILE A 80 4.03 -28.67 22.86
CA ILE A 80 3.73 -27.61 23.82
C ILE A 80 2.45 -26.85 23.44
N VAL A 81 2.23 -26.59 22.15
CA VAL A 81 1.01 -25.92 21.69
C VAL A 81 -0.22 -26.78 21.95
N GLU A 82 -0.13 -28.10 21.77
CA GLU A 82 -1.19 -29.04 22.11
C GLU A 82 -1.47 -29.05 23.64
N GLU A 83 -0.42 -29.05 24.46
CA GLU A 83 -0.55 -28.96 25.92
C GLU A 83 -1.23 -27.64 26.34
N LEU A 84 -0.77 -26.50 25.83
CA LEU A 84 -1.35 -25.17 26.09
C LEU A 84 -2.84 -25.11 25.73
N ARG A 85 -3.22 -25.66 24.57
CA ARG A 85 -4.62 -25.77 24.17
C ARG A 85 -5.41 -26.61 25.16
N SER A 86 -4.88 -27.76 25.59
CA SER A 86 -5.55 -28.65 26.54
C SER A 86 -5.77 -28.00 27.91
N LEU A 87 -4.88 -27.08 28.29
CA LEU A 87 -4.97 -26.27 29.50
C LEU A 87 -5.83 -25.01 29.33
N GLY A 88 -6.36 -24.77 28.12
CA GLY A 88 -7.21 -23.62 27.83
C GLY A 88 -6.45 -22.28 27.86
N ALA A 89 -5.19 -22.26 27.42
CA ALA A 89 -4.38 -21.04 27.34
C ALA A 89 -4.96 -20.00 26.36
N GLY A 90 -4.62 -18.73 26.56
CA GLY A 90 -5.11 -17.60 25.76
C GLY A 90 -4.47 -17.45 24.40
N GLY A 91 -3.24 -17.95 24.23
CA GLY A 91 -2.55 -18.00 22.96
C GLY A 91 -1.05 -18.25 23.12
N ALA A 92 -0.34 -18.36 22.00
CA ALA A 92 1.11 -18.59 22.01
C ALA A 92 1.86 -17.85 20.91
N VAL A 93 3.09 -17.42 21.22
CA VAL A 93 4.08 -16.95 20.25
C VAL A 93 5.05 -18.09 19.97
N CYS A 94 5.05 -18.58 18.72
CA CYS A 94 5.89 -19.67 18.26
C CYS A 94 7.17 -19.11 17.62
N PHE A 95 8.28 -19.13 18.38
CA PHE A 95 9.55 -18.54 17.95
C PHE A 95 10.33 -19.43 16.96
N ALA A 96 10.16 -20.75 17.04
CA ALA A 96 10.90 -21.70 16.22
C ALA A 96 10.70 -21.47 14.70
N SER A 97 11.79 -21.55 13.95
CA SER A 97 11.80 -21.63 12.48
C SER A 97 11.96 -23.09 12.00
N GLY A 98 12.00 -23.28 10.68
CA GLY A 98 12.05 -24.57 10.01
C GLY A 98 10.67 -25.16 9.70
N PHE A 99 9.66 -24.32 9.47
CA PHE A 99 8.32 -24.73 9.04
C PHE A 99 8.16 -24.51 7.52
N SER A 100 7.04 -23.96 7.05
CA SER A 100 6.79 -23.80 5.61
C SER A 100 7.80 -22.91 4.89
N GLU A 101 8.42 -21.97 5.60
CA GLU A 101 9.46 -21.09 5.07
C GLU A 101 10.74 -21.83 4.69
N ALA A 102 10.98 -23.02 5.26
CA ALA A 102 12.15 -23.85 4.98
C ALA A 102 11.84 -24.99 3.99
N HIS A 103 10.76 -24.88 3.21
CA HIS A 103 10.31 -25.97 2.33
C HIS A 103 11.35 -26.35 1.26
N GLU A 104 12.10 -25.37 0.74
CA GLU A 104 13.15 -25.62 -0.26
C GLU A 104 14.32 -26.42 0.33
N GLU A 105 14.66 -26.18 1.60
CA GLU A 105 15.75 -26.86 2.30
C GLU A 105 15.31 -28.16 2.99
N ASP A 106 14.06 -28.23 3.43
CA ASP A 106 13.47 -29.34 4.17
C ASP A 106 11.96 -29.46 3.88
N ALA A 107 11.62 -30.39 2.98
CA ALA A 107 10.24 -30.64 2.59
C ALA A 107 9.30 -31.01 3.76
N SER A 108 9.83 -31.50 4.89
CA SER A 108 9.03 -31.83 6.08
C SER A 108 8.45 -30.60 6.80
N GLY A 109 8.95 -29.39 6.50
CA GLY A 109 8.49 -28.15 7.12
C GLY A 109 7.00 -27.86 6.92
N VAL A 110 6.44 -28.24 5.76
CA VAL A 110 4.99 -28.08 5.46
C VAL A 110 4.14 -29.00 6.34
N GLU A 111 4.55 -30.26 6.50
CA GLU A 111 3.86 -31.24 7.35
C GLU A 111 3.93 -30.85 8.83
N LEU A 112 5.09 -30.36 9.28
CA LEU A 112 5.25 -29.85 10.65
C LEU A 112 4.34 -28.65 10.92
N GLN A 113 4.15 -27.76 9.94
CA GLN A 113 3.24 -26.63 10.09
C GLN A 113 1.79 -27.11 10.16
N ALA A 114 1.39 -28.08 9.33
CA ALA A 114 0.05 -28.66 9.40
C ALA A 114 -0.23 -29.28 10.79
N ARG A 115 0.72 -30.02 11.35
CA ARG A 115 0.63 -30.55 12.71
C ARG A 115 0.57 -29.47 13.80
N LEU A 116 1.32 -28.38 13.63
CA LEU A 116 1.26 -27.23 14.53
C LEU A 116 -0.15 -26.61 14.53
N LEU A 117 -0.78 -26.47 13.35
CA LEU A 117 -2.14 -25.94 13.22
C LEU A 117 -3.18 -26.88 13.83
N GLU A 118 -3.04 -28.19 13.64
CA GLU A 118 -3.89 -29.20 14.27
C GLU A 118 -3.79 -29.16 15.80
N GLY A 119 -2.56 -29.09 16.33
CA GLY A 119 -2.31 -28.95 17.76
C GLY A 119 -2.91 -27.68 18.34
N ALA A 120 -2.78 -26.54 17.64
CA ALA A 120 -3.34 -25.26 18.07
C ALA A 120 -4.87 -25.24 18.05
N GLY A 121 -5.51 -25.85 17.05
CA GLY A 121 -6.96 -25.80 16.86
C GLY A 121 -7.48 -24.36 16.81
N ASP A 122 -8.36 -24.01 17.76
CA ASP A 122 -8.94 -22.67 17.88
C ASP A 122 -8.13 -21.72 18.77
N MET A 123 -7.15 -22.21 19.52
CA MET A 123 -6.26 -21.36 20.32
C MET A 123 -5.40 -20.51 19.37
N PRO A 124 -5.36 -19.18 19.55
CA PRO A 124 -4.60 -18.31 18.65
C PRO A 124 -3.10 -18.50 18.83
N ILE A 125 -2.39 -18.62 17.71
CA ILE A 125 -0.94 -18.63 17.66
C ILE A 125 -0.41 -17.55 16.73
N PHE A 126 0.70 -16.92 17.11
CA PHE A 126 1.48 -16.04 16.25
C PHE A 126 2.70 -16.80 15.72
N GLY A 127 2.91 -16.71 14.42
CA GLY A 127 3.98 -17.41 13.71
C GLY A 127 3.54 -18.71 13.02
N PRO A 128 4.39 -19.76 12.99
CA PRO A 128 5.71 -19.86 13.61
C PRO A 128 6.74 -18.89 12.99
N ASN A 129 8.01 -19.00 13.38
CA ASN A 129 9.06 -18.05 13.00
C ASN A 129 8.67 -16.59 13.35
N CYS A 130 8.12 -16.41 14.55
CA CYS A 130 7.57 -15.13 14.99
C CYS A 130 8.35 -14.58 16.19
N TYR A 131 8.68 -13.30 16.13
CA TYR A 131 9.36 -12.60 17.22
C TYR A 131 8.44 -12.29 18.39
N GLY A 132 7.13 -12.26 18.17
CA GLY A 132 6.13 -11.86 19.14
C GLY A 132 5.72 -10.40 19.00
N PHE A 133 5.45 -9.75 20.13
CA PHE A 133 4.85 -8.41 20.15
C PHE A 133 5.19 -7.61 21.41
N VAL A 134 5.01 -6.30 21.32
CA VAL A 134 5.04 -5.36 22.45
C VAL A 134 3.73 -4.56 22.44
N ASN A 135 3.00 -4.61 23.55
CA ASN A 135 1.83 -3.79 23.87
C ASN A 135 2.26 -2.76 24.93
N ALA A 136 2.50 -1.53 24.49
CA ALA A 136 2.87 -0.40 25.35
C ALA A 136 1.66 0.26 26.03
N LEU A 137 0.42 -0.10 25.65
CA LEU A 137 -0.80 0.44 26.22
C LEU A 137 -1.20 -0.28 27.51
N ASP A 138 -0.95 -1.59 27.59
CA ASP A 138 -1.24 -2.42 28.78
C ASP A 138 0.03 -2.99 29.44
N GLY A 139 1.22 -2.59 28.97
CA GLY A 139 2.50 -2.96 29.57
C GLY A 139 2.86 -4.43 29.40
N ALA A 140 2.60 -5.05 28.26
CA ALA A 140 2.96 -6.45 27.99
C ALA A 140 3.98 -6.57 26.85
N ALA A 141 5.07 -7.32 27.06
CA ALA A 141 6.06 -7.56 26.02
C ALA A 141 6.44 -9.04 25.94
N ILE A 142 6.05 -9.67 24.83
CA ILE A 142 6.47 -11.02 24.44
C ILE A 142 7.52 -10.84 23.35
N TRP A 143 8.69 -10.37 23.77
CA TRP A 143 9.73 -9.87 22.88
C TRP A 143 11.12 -10.41 23.27
N PRO A 144 11.73 -11.31 22.48
CA PRO A 144 12.98 -11.96 22.83
C PRO A 144 14.23 -11.09 22.55
N ASP A 145 14.13 -9.75 22.61
CA ASP A 145 15.25 -8.82 22.39
C ASP A 145 15.06 -7.52 23.17
N GLN A 146 15.91 -6.53 22.89
CA GLN A 146 15.68 -5.15 23.27
C GLN A 146 14.57 -4.51 22.42
N HIS A 147 13.83 -3.58 23.02
CA HIS A 147 12.93 -2.67 22.32
C HIS A 147 13.15 -1.24 22.82
N GLY A 148 12.89 -0.25 21.96
CA GLY A 148 12.97 1.18 22.34
C GLY A 148 11.62 1.77 22.78
N MET A 149 10.57 0.96 22.85
CA MET A 149 9.22 1.39 23.26
C MET A 149 9.14 1.69 24.76
N SER A 150 8.25 2.62 25.12
CA SER A 150 7.89 3.00 26.49
C SER A 150 6.36 2.99 26.63
N PRO A 151 5.81 2.89 27.85
CA PRO A 151 4.36 2.96 28.06
C PRO A 151 3.75 4.24 27.47
N VAL A 152 2.55 4.11 26.89
CA VAL A 152 1.81 5.22 26.30
C VAL A 152 0.32 5.12 26.64
N ASP A 153 -0.39 6.24 26.64
CA ASP A 153 -1.85 6.26 26.84
C ASP A 153 -2.63 6.05 25.53
N SER A 154 -2.00 6.39 24.39
CA SER A 154 -2.50 6.19 23.04
C SER A 154 -1.32 6.14 22.06
N GLY A 155 -1.50 5.51 20.90
CA GLY A 155 -0.43 5.39 19.92
C GLY A 155 -0.86 4.67 18.66
N VAL A 156 0.09 4.48 17.75
CA VAL A 156 -0.14 3.72 16.52
C VAL A 156 0.06 2.22 16.77
N ALA A 157 -0.64 1.38 16.02
CA ALA A 157 -0.38 -0.05 15.95
C ALA A 157 0.44 -0.36 14.69
N ILE A 158 1.63 -0.93 14.83
CA ILE A 158 2.50 -1.31 13.72
C ILE A 158 2.57 -2.83 13.64
N LEU A 159 2.24 -3.38 12.47
CA LEU A 159 2.30 -4.81 12.18
C LEU A 159 3.30 -5.07 11.07
N THR A 160 4.16 -6.07 11.25
CA THR A 160 5.21 -6.39 10.29
C THR A 160 5.39 -7.89 10.10
N GLN A 161 5.65 -8.29 8.86
CA GLN A 161 6.06 -9.64 8.49
C GLN A 161 7.58 -9.88 8.68
N SER A 162 8.35 -8.82 8.97
CA SER A 162 9.80 -8.90 9.21
C SER A 162 10.15 -8.51 10.65
N SER A 163 10.76 -9.43 11.38
CA SER A 163 11.18 -9.25 12.78
C SER A 163 12.27 -8.19 12.92
N ASN A 164 13.29 -8.19 12.05
CA ASN A 164 14.39 -7.23 12.14
C ASN A 164 13.94 -5.79 11.86
N ILE A 165 13.02 -5.62 10.91
CA ILE A 165 12.40 -4.31 10.65
C ILE A 165 11.59 -3.84 11.86
N ALA A 166 10.87 -4.77 12.53
CA ALA A 166 10.15 -4.50 13.77
C ALA A 166 11.08 -3.94 14.86
N ILE A 167 12.18 -4.64 15.15
CA ILE A 167 13.19 -4.24 16.15
C ILE A 167 13.68 -2.83 15.87
N ASN A 168 14.08 -2.56 14.63
CA ASN A 168 14.58 -1.24 14.24
C ASN A 168 13.54 -0.13 14.40
N MET A 169 12.27 -0.40 14.07
CA MET A 169 11.19 0.57 14.27
C MET A 169 10.93 0.84 15.76
N THR A 170 11.07 -0.15 16.64
CA THR A 170 10.96 0.10 18.09
C THR A 170 12.05 1.04 18.61
N MET A 171 13.21 1.08 17.95
CA MET A 171 14.40 1.86 18.35
C MET A 171 14.42 3.29 17.78
N GLN A 172 13.35 3.71 17.11
CA GLN A 172 13.24 5.05 16.54
C GLN A 172 13.43 6.16 17.59
N ARG A 173 14.06 7.28 17.19
CA ARG A 173 14.19 8.51 17.98
C ARG A 173 13.37 9.68 17.44
N ARG A 174 12.43 9.38 16.54
CA ARG A 174 11.51 10.33 15.87
C ARG A 174 10.34 10.74 16.76
N GLY A 175 10.20 10.16 17.96
CA GLY A 175 9.17 10.50 18.94
C GLY A 175 7.77 9.95 18.64
N LEU A 176 7.63 9.01 17.69
CA LEU A 176 6.34 8.36 17.39
C LEU A 176 5.87 7.49 18.58
N PRO A 177 4.69 7.74 19.17
CA PRO A 177 4.10 6.84 20.16
C PRO A 177 3.60 5.57 19.48
N ILE A 178 4.25 4.44 19.77
CA ILE A 178 3.84 3.11 19.29
C ILE A 178 3.09 2.44 20.43
N GLY A 179 1.79 2.23 20.26
CA GLY A 179 0.95 1.51 21.23
C GLY A 179 1.11 -0.01 21.10
N TYR A 180 1.22 -0.49 19.86
CA TYR A 180 1.48 -1.89 19.57
C TYR A 180 2.55 -2.07 18.50
N MET A 181 3.49 -2.99 18.73
CA MET A 181 4.39 -3.53 17.72
C MET A 181 4.15 -5.03 17.63
N LEU A 182 3.62 -5.52 16.52
CA LEU A 182 3.34 -6.95 16.32
C LEU A 182 4.13 -7.51 15.15
N THR A 183 4.72 -8.69 15.35
CA THR A 183 5.30 -9.48 14.25
C THR A 183 4.37 -10.62 13.88
N CYS A 184 4.28 -10.92 12.58
CA CYS A 184 3.32 -11.89 12.06
C CYS A 184 3.95 -13.29 11.88
N GLY A 185 5.27 -13.36 11.75
CA GLY A 185 5.99 -14.57 11.35
C GLY A 185 5.43 -15.13 10.05
N ASN A 186 5.34 -16.47 9.97
CA ASN A 186 4.80 -17.16 8.80
C ASN A 186 3.29 -16.94 8.57
N MET A 187 2.56 -16.37 9.53
CA MET A 187 1.09 -16.23 9.47
C MET A 187 0.37 -17.57 9.22
N ALA A 188 0.84 -18.67 9.84
CA ALA A 188 0.30 -19.99 9.53
C ALA A 188 -1.18 -20.15 9.95
N GLN A 189 -1.56 -19.50 11.07
CA GLN A 189 -2.93 -19.56 11.61
C GLN A 189 -3.63 -18.19 11.60
N THR A 190 -2.89 -17.14 11.96
CA THR A 190 -3.39 -15.78 12.16
C THR A 190 -2.74 -14.86 11.13
N SER A 191 -3.56 -14.22 10.30
CA SER A 191 -3.04 -13.31 9.27
C SER A 191 -2.72 -11.93 9.81
N GLN A 192 -1.90 -11.16 9.08
CA GLN A 192 -1.66 -9.75 9.39
C GLN A 192 -2.96 -8.92 9.38
N ALA A 193 -3.91 -9.24 8.51
CA ALA A 193 -5.18 -8.54 8.43
C ALA A 193 -6.07 -8.81 9.65
N GLU A 194 -6.10 -10.05 10.15
CA GLU A 194 -6.80 -10.41 11.39
C GLU A 194 -6.19 -9.73 12.61
N LEU A 195 -4.85 -9.69 12.70
CA LEU A 195 -4.15 -8.96 13.76
C LEU A 195 -4.49 -7.47 13.74
N ALA A 196 -4.44 -6.84 12.55
CA ALA A 196 -4.78 -5.43 12.40
C ALA A 196 -6.24 -5.16 12.77
N LEU A 197 -7.16 -6.08 12.43
CA LEU A 197 -8.57 -5.97 12.79
C LEU A 197 -8.76 -5.98 14.31
N ALA A 198 -8.02 -6.81 15.05
CA ALA A 198 -8.08 -6.81 16.51
C ALA A 198 -7.56 -5.51 17.14
N MET A 199 -6.60 -4.83 16.51
CA MET A 199 -6.11 -3.52 16.98
C MET A 199 -7.14 -2.41 16.79
N LEU A 200 -8.04 -2.54 15.82
CA LEU A 200 -9.10 -1.56 15.60
C LEU A 200 -10.13 -1.53 16.75
N ASP A 201 -10.21 -2.58 17.58
CA ASP A 201 -11.13 -2.63 18.71
C ASP A 201 -10.66 -1.82 19.92
N ASP A 202 -9.39 -1.41 19.97
CA ASP A 202 -8.88 -0.52 21.00
C ASP A 202 -9.00 0.95 20.57
N PRO A 203 -9.82 1.78 21.25
CA PRO A 203 -9.98 3.20 20.91
C PRO A 203 -8.71 4.04 21.16
N ARG A 204 -7.70 3.49 21.85
CA ARG A 204 -6.39 4.13 22.05
C ARG A 204 -5.49 4.04 20.81
N VAL A 205 -5.86 3.22 19.82
CA VAL A 205 -5.14 3.10 18.55
C VAL A 205 -5.55 4.22 17.59
N THR A 206 -4.61 5.08 17.25
CA THR A 206 -4.89 6.29 16.44
C THR A 206 -4.65 6.08 14.94
N ALA A 207 -3.81 5.12 14.56
CA ALA A 207 -3.50 4.75 13.19
C ALA A 207 -2.92 3.34 13.14
N ILE A 208 -3.04 2.68 11.99
CA ILE A 208 -2.42 1.37 11.71
C ILE A 208 -1.31 1.53 10.67
N GLY A 209 -0.14 0.98 10.97
CA GLY A 209 0.97 0.83 10.05
C GLY A 209 1.18 -0.64 9.68
N LEU A 210 1.26 -0.95 8.39
CA LEU A 210 1.45 -2.30 7.87
C LEU A 210 2.72 -2.39 7.04
N HIS A 211 3.72 -3.15 7.50
CA HIS A 211 4.83 -3.61 6.65
C HIS A 211 4.44 -4.94 6.01
N ILE A 212 4.31 -4.94 4.68
CA ILE A 212 3.67 -6.02 3.92
C ILE A 212 4.69 -6.61 2.94
N GLU A 213 4.95 -7.91 3.05
CA GLU A 213 5.69 -8.67 2.04
C GLU A 213 4.72 -9.38 1.09
N GLY A 214 3.67 -10.02 1.64
CA GLY A 214 2.55 -10.60 0.91
C GLY A 214 1.20 -10.37 1.58
N PHE A 215 0.11 -10.44 0.84
CA PHE A 215 -1.24 -10.23 1.37
C PHE A 215 -1.90 -11.53 1.87
N GLY A 216 -1.72 -12.65 1.18
CA GLY A 216 -2.43 -13.89 1.53
C GLY A 216 -3.92 -13.79 1.16
N ASP A 217 -4.82 -13.95 2.13
CA ASP A 217 -6.27 -13.95 1.89
C ASP A 217 -6.82 -12.52 1.67
N LEU A 218 -7.08 -12.18 0.41
CA LEU A 218 -7.63 -10.87 0.00
C LEU A 218 -8.96 -10.52 0.68
N ARG A 219 -9.81 -11.49 1.03
CA ARG A 219 -11.09 -11.21 1.69
C ARG A 219 -10.90 -10.62 3.07
N GLN A 220 -9.87 -11.05 3.79
CA GLN A 220 -9.57 -10.52 5.13
C GLN A 220 -9.09 -9.07 5.07
N TRP A 221 -8.34 -8.69 4.03
CA TRP A 221 -7.94 -7.29 3.79
C TRP A 221 -9.14 -6.39 3.49
N GLU A 222 -10.11 -6.87 2.72
CA GLU A 222 -11.34 -6.12 2.46
C GLU A 222 -12.19 -5.93 3.74
N VAL A 223 -12.23 -6.93 4.62
CA VAL A 223 -12.85 -6.81 5.95
C VAL A 223 -12.11 -5.78 6.80
N LEU A 224 -10.78 -5.82 6.83
CA LEU A 224 -9.96 -4.83 7.53
C LEU A 224 -10.23 -3.41 7.02
N ALA A 225 -10.26 -3.22 5.69
CA ALA A 225 -10.53 -1.91 5.08
C ALA A 225 -11.91 -1.36 5.48
N ARG A 226 -12.94 -2.20 5.45
CA ARG A 226 -14.29 -1.83 5.92
C ARG A 226 -14.28 -1.39 7.38
N ALA A 227 -13.70 -2.21 8.26
CA ALA A 227 -13.65 -1.93 9.69
C ALA A 227 -12.84 -0.66 10.02
N ALA A 228 -11.67 -0.49 9.38
CA ALA A 228 -10.82 0.69 9.56
C ALA A 228 -11.56 1.97 9.17
N ARG A 229 -12.31 1.92 8.07
CA ARG A 229 -13.12 3.03 7.59
C ARG A 229 -14.27 3.37 8.54
N GLU A 230 -15.02 2.37 8.99
CA GLU A 230 -16.14 2.56 9.93
C GLU A 230 -15.67 3.20 11.23
N LYS A 231 -14.49 2.79 11.73
CA LYS A 231 -13.87 3.32 12.95
C LYS A 231 -13.05 4.59 12.71
N ARG A 232 -12.92 5.04 11.45
CA ARG A 232 -12.11 6.20 11.03
C ARG A 232 -10.65 6.12 11.47
N VAL A 233 -10.08 4.91 11.48
CA VAL A 233 -8.66 4.69 11.78
C VAL A 233 -7.89 4.62 10.46
N PRO A 234 -6.96 5.55 10.19
CA PRO A 234 -6.19 5.55 8.96
C PRO A 234 -5.19 4.39 8.92
N VAL A 235 -4.96 3.86 7.72
CA VAL A 235 -4.04 2.75 7.47
C VAL A 235 -2.95 3.17 6.48
N VAL A 236 -1.69 3.00 6.91
CA VAL A 236 -0.49 3.27 6.11
C VAL A 236 0.19 1.94 5.79
N ALA A 237 0.56 1.73 4.52
CA ALA A 237 1.20 0.52 4.06
C ALA A 237 2.62 0.80 3.54
N LEU A 238 3.60 0.05 4.05
CA LEU A 238 4.93 -0.09 3.48
C LEU A 238 5.03 -1.46 2.80
N LYS A 239 4.72 -1.50 1.49
CA LYS A 239 4.76 -2.72 0.67
C LYS A 239 6.13 -2.90 0.02
N VAL A 240 6.84 -3.95 0.41
CA VAL A 240 8.12 -4.36 -0.20
C VAL A 240 7.88 -5.29 -1.40
N GLY A 241 8.93 -5.63 -2.15
CA GLY A 241 8.78 -6.46 -3.36
C GLY A 241 8.38 -5.69 -4.62
N ALA A 242 8.74 -4.40 -4.72
CA ALA A 242 8.49 -3.62 -5.94
C ALA A 242 9.43 -4.02 -7.09
N SER A 243 10.71 -4.30 -6.78
CA SER A 243 11.69 -4.72 -7.77
C SER A 243 11.61 -6.22 -8.06
N GLU A 244 12.09 -6.64 -9.23
CA GLU A 244 12.20 -8.05 -9.56
C GLU A 244 13.11 -8.80 -8.57
N GLN A 245 14.23 -8.21 -8.15
CA GLN A 245 15.11 -8.83 -7.16
C GLN A 245 14.40 -9.00 -5.82
N ALA A 246 13.66 -7.99 -5.36
CA ALA A 246 12.94 -8.06 -4.10
C ALA A 246 11.81 -9.11 -4.16
N ARG A 247 11.07 -9.20 -5.27
CA ARG A 247 10.04 -10.23 -5.45
C ARG A 247 10.62 -11.64 -5.34
N ARG A 248 11.75 -11.90 -6.03
CA ARG A 248 12.42 -13.20 -5.96
C ARG A 248 12.86 -13.53 -4.53
N ALA A 249 13.42 -12.55 -3.80
CA ALA A 249 13.83 -12.74 -2.41
C ALA A 249 12.66 -13.00 -1.46
N THR A 250 11.52 -12.30 -1.63
CA THR A 250 10.31 -12.49 -0.81
C THR A 250 9.70 -13.88 -0.97
N VAL A 251 9.68 -14.42 -2.19
CA VAL A 251 9.18 -15.79 -2.46
C VAL A 251 9.98 -16.81 -1.65
N SER A 252 11.31 -16.77 -1.74
CA SER A 252 12.18 -17.70 -1.02
C SER A 252 12.13 -17.53 0.50
N HIS A 253 11.82 -16.33 1.01
CA HIS A 253 11.85 -16.05 2.45
C HIS A 253 10.54 -16.38 3.19
N THR A 254 9.39 -16.34 2.52
CA THR A 254 8.07 -16.44 3.18
C THR A 254 7.16 -17.53 2.63
N ALA A 255 7.60 -18.26 1.59
CA ALA A 255 6.77 -19.22 0.85
C ALA A 255 5.41 -18.64 0.39
N SER A 256 5.34 -17.32 0.18
CA SER A 256 4.14 -16.61 -0.25
C SER A 256 4.17 -16.32 -1.76
N LEU A 257 2.98 -16.22 -2.37
CA LEU A 257 2.84 -15.86 -3.77
C LEU A 257 3.28 -14.40 -3.98
N ALA A 258 4.30 -14.19 -4.81
CA ALA A 258 4.68 -12.84 -5.22
C ALA A 258 3.83 -12.36 -6.40
N GLY A 259 3.04 -11.32 -6.17
CA GLY A 259 2.36 -10.58 -7.24
C GLY A 259 3.20 -9.44 -7.82
N SER A 260 2.62 -8.73 -8.77
CA SER A 260 3.18 -7.52 -9.36
C SER A 260 3.08 -6.30 -8.43
N ASP A 261 4.00 -5.34 -8.59
CA ASP A 261 3.92 -4.07 -7.85
C ASP A 261 2.67 -3.26 -8.23
N ALA A 262 2.26 -3.36 -9.49
CA ALA A 262 1.06 -2.74 -10.02
C ALA A 262 -0.21 -3.32 -9.36
N GLY A 263 -0.31 -4.66 -9.25
CA GLY A 263 -1.40 -5.33 -8.54
C GLY A 263 -1.43 -4.96 -7.06
N ALA A 264 -0.27 -4.87 -6.40
CA ALA A 264 -0.18 -4.45 -5.01
C ALA A 264 -0.63 -2.99 -4.81
N GLN A 265 -0.23 -2.07 -5.70
CA GLN A 265 -0.68 -0.69 -5.66
C GLN A 265 -2.19 -0.58 -5.90
N ALA A 266 -2.72 -1.30 -6.89
CA ALA A 266 -4.14 -1.33 -7.20
C ALA A 266 -4.98 -1.87 -6.03
N LEU A 267 -4.47 -2.91 -5.33
CA LEU A 267 -5.11 -3.43 -4.13
C LEU A 267 -5.13 -2.39 -3.01
N LEU A 268 -3.99 -1.76 -2.69
CA LEU A 268 -3.92 -0.75 -1.64
C LEU A 268 -4.83 0.45 -1.92
N ASP A 269 -4.85 0.92 -3.17
CA ASP A 269 -5.75 1.99 -3.61
C ASP A 269 -7.22 1.60 -3.43
N ARG A 270 -7.60 0.37 -3.81
CA ARG A 270 -8.96 -0.17 -3.62
C ARG A 270 -9.36 -0.26 -2.15
N LEU A 271 -8.43 -0.66 -1.28
CA LEU A 271 -8.65 -0.78 0.16
C LEU A 271 -8.70 0.60 0.86
N GLY A 272 -8.37 1.69 0.17
CA GLY A 272 -8.28 3.03 0.75
C GLY A 272 -7.04 3.21 1.65
N PHE A 273 -6.02 2.37 1.49
CA PHE A 273 -4.78 2.46 2.26
C PHE A 273 -3.77 3.33 1.52
N VAL A 274 -3.00 4.11 2.26
CA VAL A 274 -1.95 4.93 1.65
C VAL A 274 -0.62 4.19 1.66
N ARG A 275 0.02 4.10 0.48
CA ARG A 275 1.34 3.47 0.34
C ARG A 275 2.46 4.50 0.51
N VAL A 276 3.46 4.16 1.30
CA VAL A 276 4.75 4.87 1.41
C VAL A 276 5.89 3.95 0.96
N ARG A 277 7.10 4.50 0.72
CA ARG A 277 8.18 3.75 0.05
C ARG A 277 9.33 3.35 0.98
N ASP A 278 9.50 4.01 2.12
CA ASP A 278 10.57 3.68 3.07
C ASP A 278 10.16 3.84 4.54
N LEU A 279 11.04 3.42 5.45
CA LEU A 279 10.81 3.44 6.89
C LEU A 279 10.71 4.87 7.48
N PRO A 280 11.58 5.84 7.12
CA PRO A 280 11.40 7.24 7.49
C PRO A 280 10.03 7.80 7.13
N GLU A 281 9.63 7.67 5.86
CA GLU A 281 8.31 8.10 5.36
C GLU A 281 7.17 7.44 6.14
N PHE A 282 7.29 6.13 6.40
CA PHE A 282 6.31 5.36 7.17
C PHE A 282 6.12 5.88 8.59
N LEU A 283 7.21 6.08 9.34
CA LEU A 283 7.15 6.55 10.72
C LEU A 283 6.66 8.01 10.82
N GLU A 284 7.10 8.89 9.92
CA GLU A 284 6.67 10.29 9.90
C GLU A 284 5.19 10.44 9.49
N THR A 285 4.71 9.61 8.55
CA THR A 285 3.29 9.56 8.17
C THR A 285 2.42 9.10 9.34
N LEU A 286 2.81 8.02 10.01
CA LEU A 286 2.11 7.53 11.21
C LEU A 286 2.10 8.57 12.33
N LYS A 287 3.21 9.30 12.53
CA LYS A 287 3.32 10.35 13.54
C LYS A 287 2.39 11.53 13.27
N LEU A 288 2.31 11.96 12.02
CA LEU A 288 1.38 13.01 11.61
C LEU A 288 -0.07 12.57 11.84
N LEU A 289 -0.43 11.36 11.39
CA LEU A 289 -1.78 10.80 11.58
C LEU A 289 -2.15 10.62 13.06
N HIS A 290 -1.19 10.20 13.90
CA HIS A 290 -1.40 10.12 15.34
C HIS A 290 -1.75 11.47 15.96
N CYS A 291 -1.06 12.53 15.55
CA CYS A 291 -1.24 13.85 16.16
C CYS A 291 -2.49 14.60 15.66
N VAL A 292 -2.79 14.52 14.35
CA VAL A 292 -3.82 15.36 13.73
C VAL A 292 -4.81 14.60 12.82
N GLY A 293 -4.64 13.30 12.63
CA GLY A 293 -5.47 12.49 11.73
C GLY A 293 -5.26 12.81 10.24
N PRO A 294 -6.13 12.28 9.37
CA PRO A 294 -6.14 12.64 7.95
C PRO A 294 -6.36 14.13 7.71
N LEU A 295 -5.67 14.69 6.71
CA LEU A 295 -5.76 16.11 6.39
C LEU A 295 -6.94 16.39 5.43
N ALA A 296 -7.67 17.48 5.67
CA ALA A 296 -8.86 17.82 4.90
C ALA A 296 -8.59 18.21 3.43
N SER A 297 -7.35 18.60 3.10
CA SER A 297 -6.93 18.92 1.73
C SER A 297 -5.42 18.79 1.57
N ASN A 298 -4.93 18.97 0.35
CA ASN A 298 -3.50 19.02 0.01
C ASN A 298 -2.89 20.44 0.09
N ARG A 299 -3.64 21.42 0.60
CA ARG A 299 -3.19 22.82 0.68
C ARG A 299 -2.44 23.03 1.99
N ILE A 300 -1.17 23.39 1.90
CA ILE A 300 -0.29 23.55 3.06
C ILE A 300 0.33 24.95 3.10
N ALA A 301 0.83 25.32 4.27
CA ALA A 301 1.65 26.52 4.44
C ALA A 301 3.00 26.14 5.03
N SER A 302 4.05 26.88 4.68
CA SER A 302 5.37 26.74 5.28
C SER A 302 5.94 28.07 5.74
N ILE A 303 6.73 28.04 6.81
CA ILE A 303 7.34 29.18 7.47
C ILE A 303 8.79 28.85 7.84
N SER A 304 9.75 29.68 7.43
CA SER A 304 11.16 29.56 7.77
C SER A 304 11.80 30.94 8.04
N CYS A 305 12.91 30.98 8.77
CA CYS A 305 13.67 32.22 8.99
C CYS A 305 14.71 32.49 7.89
N SER A 306 14.78 31.60 6.89
CA SER A 306 15.73 31.61 5.78
C SER A 306 15.02 31.43 4.44
N GLY A 307 15.31 32.30 3.48
CA GLY A 307 14.86 32.18 2.09
C GLY A 307 15.42 30.94 1.37
N GLY A 308 16.53 30.38 1.85
CA GLY A 308 17.07 29.11 1.35
C GLY A 308 16.17 27.93 1.71
N GLU A 309 15.67 27.88 2.95
CA GLU A 309 14.73 26.86 3.42
C GLU A 309 13.35 27.02 2.77
N ALA A 310 12.90 28.27 2.58
CA ALA A 310 11.64 28.56 1.90
C ALA A 310 11.66 28.09 0.43
N SER A 311 12.78 28.31 -0.27
CA SER A 311 12.97 27.79 -1.64
C SER A 311 13.09 26.27 -1.65
N LEU A 312 13.87 25.69 -0.74
CA LEU A 312 14.11 24.24 -0.69
C LEU A 312 12.81 23.45 -0.46
N ILE A 313 11.96 23.89 0.47
CA ILE A 313 10.69 23.19 0.73
C ILE A 313 9.71 23.35 -0.44
N ALA A 314 9.77 24.46 -1.20
CA ALA A 314 9.01 24.63 -2.42
C ALA A 314 9.46 23.64 -3.51
N ASP A 315 10.78 23.51 -3.73
CA ASP A 315 11.34 22.57 -4.70
C ASP A 315 11.03 21.11 -4.34
N LEU A 316 11.09 20.75 -3.06
CA LEU A 316 10.77 19.40 -2.58
C LEU A 316 9.27 19.05 -2.68
N ALA A 317 8.40 20.06 -2.77
CA ALA A 317 6.95 19.90 -2.91
C ALA A 317 6.48 19.87 -4.37
N GLU A 318 7.26 20.41 -5.31
CA GLU A 318 6.91 20.48 -6.74
C GLU A 318 6.46 19.14 -7.35
N PRO A 319 7.13 17.99 -7.11
CA PRO A 319 6.72 16.73 -7.72
C PRO A 319 5.55 16.05 -6.98
N ARG A 320 4.91 16.74 -6.02
CA ARG A 320 3.90 16.17 -5.12
C ARG A 320 2.53 16.75 -5.39
N ASP A 321 1.50 16.02 -4.98
CA ASP A 321 0.15 16.57 -4.90
C ASP A 321 -0.01 17.42 -3.63
N LEU A 322 0.76 18.51 -3.55
CA LEU A 322 0.71 19.51 -2.48
C LEU A 322 0.70 20.91 -3.09
N VAL A 323 -0.06 21.81 -2.47
CA VAL A 323 -0.24 23.17 -2.99
C VAL A 323 0.09 24.19 -1.89
N PHE A 324 0.97 25.14 -2.20
CA PHE A 324 1.16 26.35 -1.40
C PHE A 324 0.27 27.48 -1.97
N PRO A 325 -0.96 27.69 -1.47
CA PRO A 325 -1.82 28.73 -2.00
C PRO A 325 -1.27 30.12 -1.67
N ALA A 326 -1.56 31.08 -2.55
CA ALA A 326 -1.24 32.49 -2.31
C ALA A 326 -1.97 33.01 -1.07
N LEU A 327 -1.30 33.88 -0.32
CA LEU A 327 -1.85 34.48 0.90
C LEU A 327 -3.05 35.37 0.60
N GLU A 328 -4.12 35.19 1.39
CA GLU A 328 -5.31 36.04 1.36
C GLU A 328 -5.02 37.45 1.90
N PRO A 329 -5.83 38.47 1.55
CA PRO A 329 -5.66 39.82 2.07
C PRO A 329 -5.61 39.90 3.59
N CYS A 330 -6.48 39.16 4.30
CA CYS A 330 -6.51 39.14 5.77
C CYS A 330 -5.21 38.57 6.37
N GLN A 331 -4.65 37.52 5.75
CA GLN A 331 -3.37 36.93 6.15
C GLN A 331 -2.23 37.92 5.93
N LYS A 332 -2.22 38.60 4.78
CA LYS A 332 -1.20 39.62 4.47
C LYS A 332 -1.24 40.76 5.48
N ASP A 333 -2.42 41.26 5.85
CA ASP A 333 -2.56 42.35 6.82
C ASP A 333 -2.06 41.94 8.21
N GLY A 334 -2.45 40.74 8.68
CA GLY A 334 -1.99 40.19 9.95
C GLY A 334 -0.48 39.97 9.99
N LEU A 335 0.08 39.35 8.94
CA LEU A 335 1.52 39.15 8.79
C LEU A 335 2.27 40.47 8.71
N ARG A 336 1.75 41.46 7.99
CA ARG A 336 2.39 42.78 7.88
C ARG A 336 2.41 43.50 9.23
N SER A 337 1.35 43.37 10.03
CA SER A 337 1.31 43.89 11.39
C SER A 337 2.32 43.21 12.32
N ALA A 338 2.61 41.92 12.11
CA ALA A 338 3.53 41.16 12.95
C ALA A 338 5.01 41.30 12.52
N LEU A 339 5.28 41.35 11.22
CA LEU A 339 6.63 41.29 10.62
C LEU A 339 7.15 42.66 10.13
N GLY A 340 6.29 43.66 10.03
CA GLY A 340 6.64 44.97 9.48
C GLY A 340 6.76 45.00 7.94
N PRO A 341 7.22 46.13 7.38
CA PRO A 341 7.14 46.39 5.94
C PRO A 341 8.23 45.71 5.09
N MET A 342 9.31 45.24 5.71
CA MET A 342 10.52 44.78 5.01
C MET A 342 10.49 43.31 4.59
N VAL A 343 9.51 42.53 5.05
CA VAL A 343 9.40 41.10 4.73
C VAL A 343 8.54 40.88 3.47
N ALA A 344 9.00 40.04 2.56
CA ALA A 344 8.20 39.61 1.41
C ALA A 344 7.17 38.57 1.89
N LEU A 345 5.87 38.89 1.77
CA LEU A 345 4.81 37.99 2.21
C LEU A 345 4.43 37.03 1.08
N ALA A 346 4.82 35.76 1.23
CA ALA A 346 4.53 34.67 0.31
C ALA A 346 4.24 33.38 1.08
N ASN A 347 3.81 32.35 0.36
CA ASN A 347 3.73 30.98 0.85
C ASN A 347 4.51 30.09 -0.14
N PRO A 348 5.64 29.47 0.25
CA PRO A 348 6.28 29.49 1.57
C PRO A 348 6.71 30.88 2.06
N LEU A 349 6.67 31.10 3.38
CA LEU A 349 7.02 32.37 4.03
C LEU A 349 8.45 32.33 4.59
N ASP A 350 9.30 33.24 4.11
CA ASP A 350 10.54 33.63 4.78
C ASP A 350 10.24 34.84 5.69
N TYR A 351 10.21 34.64 7.00
CA TYR A 351 9.96 35.72 7.96
C TYR A 351 11.23 36.45 8.44
N HIS A 352 12.39 36.05 7.91
CA HIS A 352 13.72 36.46 8.36
C HIS A 352 13.92 36.15 9.85
N THR A 353 14.78 36.90 10.53
CA THR A 353 15.04 36.75 11.98
C THR A 353 14.59 37.97 12.79
N TYR A 354 13.82 38.90 12.23
CA TYR A 354 13.46 40.17 12.87
C TYR A 354 12.68 40.02 14.18
N ILE A 355 11.87 38.96 14.28
CA ILE A 355 11.05 38.65 15.46
C ILE A 355 11.62 37.47 16.26
N TRP A 356 12.82 37.00 15.94
CA TRP A 356 13.45 35.90 16.67
C TRP A 356 13.73 36.31 18.11
N GLY A 357 13.39 35.44 19.06
CA GLY A 357 13.46 35.72 20.50
C GLY A 357 12.19 36.39 21.07
N ASP A 358 11.23 36.79 20.24
CA ASP A 358 9.91 37.29 20.66
C ASP A 358 8.83 36.25 20.35
N ALA A 359 8.66 35.27 21.25
CA ALA A 359 7.69 34.19 21.08
C ALA A 359 6.25 34.69 20.85
N PRO A 360 5.74 35.74 21.54
CA PRO A 360 4.45 36.33 21.21
C PRO A 360 4.35 36.91 19.79
N ALA A 361 5.38 37.59 19.28
CA ALA A 361 5.39 38.09 17.91
C ALA A 361 5.45 36.95 16.88
N MET A 362 6.27 35.93 17.14
CA MET A 362 6.35 34.70 16.33
C MET A 362 5.00 33.98 16.29
N THR A 363 4.34 33.82 17.44
CA THR A 363 3.00 33.23 17.55
C THR A 363 2.00 33.97 16.66
N ARG A 364 1.97 35.30 16.72
CA ARG A 364 1.07 36.12 15.88
C ARG A 364 1.36 35.96 14.38
N ALA A 365 2.64 36.02 14.00
CA ALA A 365 3.04 35.86 12.61
C ALA A 365 2.67 34.47 12.07
N TRP A 366 3.01 33.42 12.81
CA TRP A 366 2.75 32.04 12.41
C TRP A 366 1.26 31.70 12.40
N SER A 367 0.47 32.25 13.33
CA SER A 367 -0.98 32.10 13.33
C SER A 367 -1.61 32.69 12.06
N GLY A 368 -1.07 33.79 11.52
CA GLY A 368 -1.51 34.37 10.25
C GLY A 368 -1.31 33.47 9.02
N MET A 369 -0.38 32.52 9.09
CA MET A 369 -0.16 31.51 8.04
C MET A 369 -1.11 30.32 8.16
N THR A 370 -1.71 30.10 9.33
CA THR A 370 -2.81 29.16 9.45
C THR A 370 -4.04 29.81 8.78
N GLY A 371 -4.53 29.20 7.70
CA GLY A 371 -5.72 29.66 6.96
C GLY A 371 -6.89 28.70 7.13
N ALA A 372 -8.11 29.12 6.77
CA ALA A 372 -9.26 28.20 6.73
C ALA A 372 -9.06 27.09 5.69
N ASP A 373 -8.40 27.43 4.59
CA ASP A 373 -8.08 26.52 3.48
C ASP A 373 -6.70 25.87 3.61
N ILE A 374 -6.04 25.97 4.77
CA ILE A 374 -4.72 25.35 5.03
C ILE A 374 -4.91 24.14 5.93
N ALA A 375 -4.64 22.96 5.39
CA ALA A 375 -4.78 21.71 6.12
C ALA A 375 -3.64 21.47 7.11
N LEU A 376 -2.44 21.97 6.83
CA LEU A 376 -1.26 21.87 7.70
C LEU A 376 -0.33 23.06 7.51
N THR A 377 0.15 23.63 8.60
CA THR A 377 1.22 24.65 8.59
C THR A 377 2.52 24.05 9.14
N LEU A 378 3.61 24.16 8.38
CA LEU A 378 4.94 23.69 8.72
C LEU A 378 5.82 24.88 9.15
N SER A 379 6.46 24.81 10.29
CA SER A 379 7.55 25.72 10.67
C SER A 379 8.88 24.98 10.62
N VAL A 380 9.79 25.44 9.77
CA VAL A 380 11.14 24.88 9.67
C VAL A 380 11.99 25.42 10.82
N VAL A 381 12.46 24.53 11.68
CA VAL A 381 13.27 24.86 12.86
C VAL A 381 14.31 23.76 13.10
N ASP A 382 15.58 24.12 12.96
CA ASP A 382 16.72 23.23 13.20
C ASP A 382 17.38 23.54 14.56
N TYR A 383 17.21 22.64 15.53
CA TYR A 383 17.78 22.83 16.87
C TYR A 383 19.23 22.35 16.91
N PRO A 384 20.17 23.14 17.45
CA PRO A 384 21.55 22.71 17.59
C PRO A 384 21.69 21.63 18.67
N HIS A 385 22.56 20.65 18.41
CA HIS A 385 22.93 19.64 19.42
C HIS A 385 23.74 20.18 20.61
N THR A 386 24.26 21.41 20.50
CA THR A 386 25.05 22.06 21.55
C THR A 386 24.14 22.78 22.54
N ASP A 387 23.83 24.06 22.30
CA ASP A 387 22.96 24.88 23.13
C ASP A 387 21.77 25.37 22.33
N ALA A 388 20.60 24.79 22.59
CA ALA A 388 19.34 25.11 21.93
C ALA A 388 18.51 26.15 22.69
N SER A 389 19.03 26.79 23.74
CA SER A 389 18.27 27.75 24.57
C SER A 389 17.67 28.91 23.77
N ALA A 390 18.35 29.40 22.74
CA ALA A 390 17.85 30.45 21.87
C ALA A 390 16.68 30.02 20.95
N TRP A 391 16.45 28.71 20.78
CA TRP A 391 15.36 28.14 19.99
C TRP A 391 14.08 27.93 20.79
N GLU A 392 14.14 28.10 22.10
CA GLU A 392 12.99 28.00 23.00
C GLU A 392 11.84 28.92 22.55
N CYS A 393 12.15 30.09 22.00
CA CYS A 393 11.15 31.01 21.46
C CYS A 393 10.36 30.41 20.29
N ALA A 394 11.01 29.59 19.44
CA ALA A 394 10.37 28.91 18.33
C ALA A 394 9.48 27.77 18.82
N THR A 395 9.93 26.98 19.79
CA THR A 395 9.11 25.94 20.43
C THR A 395 7.86 26.54 21.08
N GLU A 396 8.02 27.60 21.87
CA GLU A 396 6.91 28.30 22.52
C GLU A 396 5.95 28.95 21.53
N ALA A 397 6.47 29.51 20.44
CA ALA A 397 5.63 30.09 19.41
C ALA A 397 4.78 29.03 18.70
N ALA A 398 5.32 27.85 18.40
CA ALA A 398 4.55 26.77 17.78
C ALA A 398 3.42 26.28 18.71
N LEU A 399 3.73 26.12 20.00
CA LEU A 399 2.75 25.80 21.04
C LEU A 399 1.71 26.92 21.20
N GLY A 400 2.13 28.18 21.09
CA GLY A 400 1.27 29.35 21.05
C GLY A 400 0.26 29.29 19.91
N VAL A 401 0.71 29.03 18.68
CA VAL A 401 -0.15 28.92 17.49
C VAL A 401 -1.20 27.84 17.67
N ARG A 402 -0.78 26.67 18.17
CA ARG A 402 -1.71 25.56 18.41
C ARG A 402 -2.76 25.92 19.45
N ARG A 403 -2.38 26.57 20.55
CA ARG A 403 -3.30 27.06 21.60
C ARG A 403 -4.28 28.12 21.09
N GLU A 404 -3.80 29.07 20.28
CA GLU A 404 -4.62 30.21 19.81
C GLU A 404 -5.55 29.83 18.66
N THR A 405 -5.10 28.97 17.74
CA THR A 405 -5.83 28.69 16.49
C THR A 405 -6.56 27.35 16.49
N GLY A 406 -6.09 26.37 17.27
CA GLY A 406 -6.59 25.00 17.22
C GLY A 406 -6.38 24.30 15.87
N ARG A 407 -5.57 24.85 14.96
CA ARG A 407 -5.31 24.28 13.63
C ARG A 407 -4.10 23.34 13.63
N PRO A 408 -4.00 22.38 12.67
CA PRO A 408 -2.85 21.50 12.55
C PRO A 408 -1.57 22.32 12.27
N PHE A 409 -0.58 22.15 13.14
CA PHE A 409 0.70 22.84 13.05
C PHE A 409 1.82 21.83 13.32
N ALA A 410 2.90 21.91 12.56
CA ALA A 410 4.06 21.06 12.71
C ALA A 410 5.34 21.88 12.79
N VAL A 411 6.29 21.42 13.60
CA VAL A 411 7.68 21.88 13.54
C VAL A 411 8.48 20.82 12.79
N VAL A 412 9.21 21.24 11.76
CA VAL A 412 9.97 20.36 10.88
C VAL A 412 11.45 20.70 11.01
N SER A 413 12.28 19.72 11.33
CA SER A 413 13.74 19.89 11.17
C SER A 413 14.14 19.61 9.73
N SER A 414 15.09 20.37 9.19
CA SER A 414 15.64 20.17 7.85
C SER A 414 16.36 18.83 7.77
N LEU A 415 17.21 18.56 8.78
CA LEU A 415 17.86 17.27 8.98
C LEU A 415 17.16 16.53 10.13
N PRO A 416 16.89 15.22 9.99
CA PRO A 416 16.22 14.45 11.05
C PRO A 416 16.89 14.53 12.43
N GLU A 417 18.21 14.64 12.46
CA GLU A 417 19.01 14.71 13.69
C GLU A 417 18.77 15.99 14.49
N LEU A 418 18.36 17.08 13.83
CA LEU A 418 18.20 18.40 14.44
C LEU A 418 16.84 18.61 15.12
N MET A 419 16.11 17.52 15.41
CA MET A 419 14.92 17.49 16.25
C MET A 419 15.21 16.71 17.55
N PRO A 420 15.51 17.38 18.67
CA PRO A 420 15.74 16.75 19.96
C PRO A 420 14.50 16.00 20.46
N SER A 421 14.70 14.85 21.09
CA SER A 421 13.59 13.98 21.53
C SER A 421 12.73 14.62 22.62
N ASP A 422 13.33 15.39 23.52
CA ASP A 422 12.64 16.14 24.59
C ASP A 422 11.78 17.28 24.02
N VAL A 423 12.32 18.01 23.03
CA VAL A 423 11.56 19.03 22.30
C VAL A 423 10.40 18.38 21.52
N ALA A 424 10.64 17.27 20.84
CA ALA A 424 9.59 16.54 20.12
C ALA A 424 8.45 16.09 21.04
N GLN A 425 8.77 15.51 22.20
CA GLN A 425 7.79 15.12 23.20
C GLN A 425 6.97 16.31 23.70
N ARG A 426 7.63 17.44 23.98
CA ARG A 426 6.96 18.66 24.43
C ARG A 426 6.04 19.26 23.37
N LEU A 427 6.48 19.31 22.12
CA LEU A 427 5.65 19.76 20.98
C LEU A 427 4.41 18.89 20.85
N MET A 428 4.58 17.56 20.86
CA MET A 428 3.49 16.60 20.73
C MET A 428 2.50 16.68 21.88
N ALA A 429 2.97 16.83 23.12
CA ALA A 429 2.12 17.03 24.30
C ALA A 429 1.28 18.32 24.20
N GLY A 430 1.77 19.34 23.49
CA GLY A 430 1.03 20.56 23.18
C GLY A 430 0.16 20.49 21.91
N GLY A 431 0.09 19.33 21.25
CA GLY A 431 -0.68 19.13 20.02
C GLY A 431 -0.01 19.68 18.75
N VAL A 432 1.29 19.95 18.78
CA VAL A 432 2.11 20.33 17.61
C VAL A 432 2.86 19.10 17.12
N VAL A 433 2.86 18.84 15.81
CA VAL A 433 3.52 17.65 15.25
C VAL A 433 5.04 17.91 15.10
N PRO A 434 5.92 17.17 15.79
CA PRO A 434 7.36 17.26 15.52
C PRO A 434 7.70 16.34 14.34
N LEU A 435 8.16 16.88 13.21
CA LEU A 435 8.55 16.10 12.03
C LEU A 435 10.05 16.17 11.80
N CYS A 436 10.64 15.04 11.40
CA CYS A 436 12.10 14.88 11.25
C CYS A 436 12.46 14.71 9.77
N GLY A 437 12.89 15.80 9.13
CA GLY A 437 13.24 15.87 7.71
C GLY A 437 12.14 16.52 6.84
N MET A 438 12.51 17.48 5.98
CA MET A 438 11.54 18.17 5.10
C MET A 438 10.88 17.24 4.09
N ARG A 439 11.67 16.34 3.49
CA ARG A 439 11.17 15.43 2.46
C ARG A 439 10.11 14.50 3.05
N GLU A 440 10.40 13.94 4.21
CA GLU A 440 9.52 13.03 4.95
C GLU A 440 8.27 13.77 5.43
N ALA A 441 8.41 15.02 5.91
CA ALA A 441 7.27 15.84 6.33
C ALA A 441 6.28 16.10 5.17
N LEU A 442 6.79 16.43 3.98
CA LEU A 442 5.95 16.63 2.80
C LEU A 442 5.28 15.33 2.34
N ILE A 443 5.98 14.19 2.40
CA ILE A 443 5.38 12.87 2.09
C ILE A 443 4.28 12.52 3.07
N ALA A 444 4.50 12.73 4.36
CA ALA A 444 3.51 12.52 5.40
C ALA A 444 2.26 13.40 5.17
N ALA A 445 2.45 14.67 4.81
CA ALA A 445 1.36 15.59 4.50
C ALA A 445 0.56 15.15 3.25
N GLU A 446 1.24 14.77 2.17
CA GLU A 446 0.63 14.26 0.95
C GLU A 446 -0.18 12.98 1.22
N ALA A 447 0.40 12.04 1.97
CA ALA A 447 -0.24 10.79 2.35
C ALA A 447 -1.49 11.01 3.21
N ALA A 448 -1.41 11.89 4.21
CA ALA A 448 -2.54 12.22 5.07
C ALA A 448 -3.64 13.01 4.33
N ALA A 449 -3.27 13.88 3.38
CA ALA A 449 -4.22 14.57 2.51
C ALA A 449 -4.91 13.61 1.53
N ARG A 450 -4.21 12.58 1.05
CA ARG A 450 -4.82 11.52 0.24
C ARG A 450 -5.86 10.74 1.05
N LEU A 451 -5.51 10.32 2.27
CA LEU A 451 -6.44 9.63 3.18
C LEU A 451 -7.69 10.47 3.50
N GLY A 452 -7.54 11.77 3.71
CA GLY A 452 -8.69 12.65 4.02
C GLY A 452 -9.60 12.94 2.82
N ARG A 453 -9.14 12.67 1.58
CA ARG A 453 -9.93 12.81 0.35
C ARG A 453 -10.63 11.52 -0.09
N VAL A 454 -10.28 10.37 0.49
CA VAL A 454 -10.99 9.12 0.22
C VAL A 454 -12.44 9.28 0.68
N SER A 455 -13.35 9.40 -0.29
CA SER A 455 -14.78 9.56 -0.09
C SER A 455 -15.53 8.55 -0.96
N GLY A 456 -16.74 8.17 -0.56
CA GLY A 456 -17.54 7.15 -1.25
C GLY A 456 -17.52 5.78 -0.56
N ASP A 457 -18.25 4.83 -1.11
CA ASP A 457 -18.28 3.44 -0.63
C ASP A 457 -17.04 2.66 -1.08
N LEU A 458 -16.66 1.64 -0.29
CA LEU A 458 -15.57 0.75 -0.70
C LEU A 458 -16.07 -0.01 -1.92
N CYS A 459 -15.20 -0.17 -2.92
CA CYS A 459 -15.53 -0.91 -4.12
C CYS A 459 -16.00 -2.33 -3.77
N ASP A 460 -16.67 -2.97 -4.72
CA ASP A 460 -17.08 -4.36 -4.62
C ASP A 460 -15.92 -5.28 -4.21
N PRO A 461 -16.19 -6.50 -3.72
CA PRO A 461 -15.12 -7.44 -3.46
C PRO A 461 -14.32 -7.75 -4.75
N VAL A 462 -12.99 -7.86 -4.66
CA VAL A 462 -12.11 -8.26 -5.76
C VAL A 462 -12.57 -9.61 -6.31
N LEU A 463 -12.54 -9.75 -7.63
CA LEU A 463 -12.85 -10.99 -8.30
C LEU A 463 -11.70 -11.98 -8.09
N LEU A 464 -12.00 -13.09 -7.43
CA LEU A 464 -11.03 -14.15 -7.20
C LEU A 464 -10.99 -15.11 -8.40
N PRO A 465 -9.80 -15.56 -8.81
CA PRO A 465 -9.65 -16.50 -9.92
C PRO A 465 -9.97 -17.94 -9.52
N GLY A 466 -10.37 -18.76 -10.49
CA GLY A 466 -10.44 -20.23 -10.36
C GLY A 466 -9.08 -20.94 -10.49
N GLN A 467 -9.07 -22.24 -10.19
CA GLN A 467 -7.92 -23.13 -10.44
C GLN A 467 -7.85 -23.53 -11.92
N ARG A 468 -6.63 -23.57 -12.48
CA ARG A 468 -6.46 -23.76 -13.93
C ARG A 468 -5.22 -24.55 -14.31
N GLU A 469 -5.42 -25.38 -15.31
CA GLU A 469 -4.40 -26.12 -16.03
C GLU A 469 -4.65 -25.94 -17.54
N ASP A 470 -3.64 -26.21 -18.38
CA ASP A 470 -3.77 -26.22 -19.85
C ASP A 470 -4.32 -24.93 -20.48
N ILE A 471 -3.59 -23.81 -20.30
CA ILE A 471 -3.90 -22.53 -20.92
C ILE A 471 -3.68 -22.60 -22.43
N GLU A 472 -4.71 -22.27 -23.21
CA GLU A 472 -4.64 -22.12 -24.66
C GLU A 472 -4.82 -20.67 -25.11
N LEU A 473 -4.29 -20.37 -26.30
CA LEU A 473 -4.45 -19.10 -26.98
C LEU A 473 -5.67 -19.15 -27.89
N ILE A 474 -6.60 -18.23 -27.72
CA ILE A 474 -7.75 -18.05 -28.60
C ILE A 474 -7.35 -17.14 -29.77
N GLY A 475 -7.72 -17.51 -30.99
CA GLY A 475 -7.38 -16.75 -32.19
C GLY A 475 -8.03 -15.36 -32.19
N GLU A 476 -7.38 -14.37 -32.81
CA GLU A 476 -7.81 -12.95 -32.80
C GLU A 476 -9.28 -12.75 -33.21
N SER A 477 -9.72 -13.41 -34.29
CA SER A 477 -11.12 -13.32 -34.77
C SER A 477 -12.10 -13.83 -33.72
N GLU A 478 -11.82 -15.00 -33.12
CA GLU A 478 -12.64 -15.59 -32.06
C GLU A 478 -12.62 -14.74 -30.79
N ALA A 479 -11.46 -14.20 -30.42
CA ALA A 479 -11.31 -13.31 -29.27
C ALA A 479 -12.14 -12.03 -29.43
N LYS A 480 -12.08 -11.39 -30.61
CA LYS A 480 -12.90 -10.21 -30.94
C LYS A 480 -14.38 -10.52 -30.91
N GLN A 481 -14.82 -11.63 -31.49
CA GLN A 481 -16.23 -12.04 -31.48
C GLN A 481 -16.71 -12.34 -30.05
N ALA A 482 -15.88 -13.00 -29.24
CA ALA A 482 -16.18 -13.31 -27.86
C ALA A 482 -16.37 -12.04 -27.03
N LEU A 483 -15.47 -11.06 -27.15
CA LEU A 483 -15.57 -9.76 -26.47
C LEU A 483 -16.72 -8.90 -27.02
N ALA A 484 -16.98 -8.93 -28.33
CA ALA A 484 -18.11 -8.24 -28.94
C ALA A 484 -19.46 -8.75 -28.42
N GLY A 485 -19.54 -10.05 -28.07
CA GLY A 485 -20.70 -10.62 -27.38
C GLY A 485 -21.01 -9.98 -26.02
N PHE A 486 -20.02 -9.33 -25.40
CA PHE A 486 -20.15 -8.55 -24.15
C PHE A 486 -20.25 -7.04 -24.40
N GLY A 487 -20.35 -6.60 -25.66
CA GLY A 487 -20.54 -5.20 -26.04
C GLY A 487 -19.26 -4.45 -26.42
N LEU A 488 -18.11 -5.13 -26.56
CA LEU A 488 -16.90 -4.49 -27.07
C LEU A 488 -17.05 -4.16 -28.56
N ASP A 489 -16.74 -2.92 -28.94
CA ASP A 489 -16.76 -2.50 -30.34
C ASP A 489 -15.52 -3.02 -31.08
N VAL A 490 -15.74 -3.76 -32.17
CA VAL A 490 -14.69 -4.36 -33.02
C VAL A 490 -14.95 -4.02 -34.49
N PRO A 491 -13.91 -3.98 -35.35
CA PRO A 491 -14.09 -3.76 -36.77
C PRO A 491 -14.98 -4.84 -37.38
N GLN A 492 -15.76 -4.49 -38.40
CA GLN A 492 -16.37 -5.51 -39.25
C GLN A 492 -15.27 -6.30 -39.95
N SER A 493 -15.33 -7.63 -39.86
CA SER A 493 -14.27 -8.50 -40.33
C SER A 493 -14.77 -9.74 -41.08
N ARG A 494 -13.89 -10.32 -41.88
CA ARG A 494 -14.09 -11.57 -42.63
C ARG A 494 -12.84 -12.44 -42.49
N LEU A 495 -13.03 -13.67 -42.06
CA LEU A 495 -11.97 -14.67 -41.96
C LEU A 495 -11.98 -15.52 -43.23
N ALA A 496 -10.81 -15.67 -43.84
CA ALA A 496 -10.61 -16.44 -45.06
C ALA A 496 -9.42 -17.39 -44.88
N GLU A 497 -9.49 -18.57 -45.49
CA GLU A 497 -8.39 -19.54 -45.49
C GLU A 497 -7.42 -19.29 -46.66
N THR A 498 -7.88 -18.67 -47.75
CA THR A 498 -7.06 -18.43 -48.95
C THR A 498 -7.08 -16.96 -49.42
N PRO A 499 -6.07 -16.50 -50.20
CA PRO A 499 -6.07 -15.17 -50.80
C PRO A 499 -7.29 -14.86 -51.67
N GLU A 500 -7.78 -15.84 -52.43
CA GLU A 500 -8.94 -15.69 -53.31
C GLU A 500 -10.23 -15.50 -52.51
N GLU A 501 -10.38 -16.25 -51.42
CA GLU A 501 -11.51 -16.12 -50.50
C GLU A 501 -11.49 -14.75 -49.80
N ALA A 502 -10.32 -14.31 -49.35
CA ALA A 502 -10.14 -12.99 -48.73
C ALA A 502 -10.58 -11.86 -49.69
N ALA A 503 -10.20 -11.95 -50.97
CA ALA A 503 -10.60 -11.00 -51.99
C ALA A 503 -12.10 -11.05 -52.30
N GLY A 504 -12.69 -12.24 -52.35
CA GLY A 504 -14.13 -12.44 -52.56
C GLY A 504 -14.96 -11.80 -51.45
N MET A 505 -14.52 -11.91 -50.20
CA MET A 505 -15.20 -11.35 -49.03
C MET A 505 -14.95 -9.85 -48.83
N ALA A 506 -13.84 -9.32 -49.36
CA ALA A 506 -13.47 -7.91 -49.19
C ALA A 506 -14.53 -6.92 -49.75
N GLY A 507 -15.31 -7.34 -50.76
CA GLY A 507 -16.38 -6.52 -51.35
C GLY A 507 -17.57 -6.27 -50.40
N GLU A 508 -17.70 -7.05 -49.33
CA GLU A 508 -18.74 -6.87 -48.32
C GLU A 508 -18.40 -5.82 -47.25
N LEU A 509 -17.13 -5.39 -47.20
CA LEU A 509 -16.60 -4.47 -46.21
C LEU A 509 -16.39 -3.07 -46.81
N ARG A 510 -16.43 -2.05 -45.94
CA ARG A 510 -16.19 -0.67 -46.36
C ARG A 510 -14.70 -0.33 -46.36
N ALA A 511 -14.15 -0.02 -47.54
CA ALA A 511 -12.79 0.48 -47.68
C ALA A 511 -12.58 1.87 -47.01
N PRO A 512 -11.36 2.22 -46.56
CA PRO A 512 -10.13 1.41 -46.62
C PRO A 512 -10.15 0.18 -45.72
N LEU A 513 -9.47 -0.88 -46.14
CA LEU A 513 -9.41 -2.19 -45.47
C LEU A 513 -8.03 -2.44 -44.86
N VAL A 514 -8.01 -3.39 -43.94
CA VAL A 514 -6.82 -3.96 -43.30
C VAL A 514 -6.78 -5.44 -43.59
N LEU A 515 -5.64 -5.94 -44.03
CA LEU A 515 -5.39 -7.37 -44.18
C LEU A 515 -4.40 -7.83 -43.10
N LYS A 516 -4.76 -8.86 -42.33
CA LYS A 516 -3.90 -9.46 -41.31
C LYS A 516 -3.72 -10.95 -41.53
N GLY A 517 -2.51 -11.45 -41.32
CA GLY A 517 -2.22 -12.88 -41.34
C GLY A 517 -2.60 -13.54 -40.02
N THR A 518 -3.24 -14.72 -40.09
CA THR A 518 -3.55 -15.55 -38.92
C THR A 518 -2.48 -16.64 -38.72
N GLY A 519 -2.39 -17.18 -37.50
CA GLY A 519 -1.43 -18.25 -37.16
C GLY A 519 0.02 -17.79 -36.90
N LEU A 520 0.27 -16.48 -36.82
CA LEU A 520 1.59 -15.92 -36.51
C LEU A 520 1.55 -15.12 -35.19
N ALA A 521 2.54 -15.35 -34.32
CA ALA A 521 2.84 -14.45 -33.20
C ALA A 521 3.66 -13.25 -33.72
N HIS A 522 3.48 -12.05 -33.14
CA HIS A 522 4.21 -10.82 -33.51
C HIS A 522 4.08 -10.43 -35.00
N LYS A 523 2.83 -10.25 -35.46
CA LYS A 523 2.44 -10.04 -36.88
C LYS A 523 3.06 -8.81 -37.55
N SER A 524 3.13 -7.68 -36.84
CA SER A 524 3.65 -6.41 -37.38
C SER A 524 5.13 -6.50 -37.76
N GLU A 525 5.92 -7.33 -37.05
CA GLU A 525 7.35 -7.52 -37.31
C GLU A 525 7.61 -8.45 -38.51
N HIS A 526 6.63 -9.27 -38.88
CA HIS A 526 6.69 -10.19 -40.01
C HIS A 526 6.03 -9.64 -41.29
N GLY A 527 5.60 -8.37 -41.30
CA GLY A 527 4.84 -7.79 -42.41
C GLY A 527 3.44 -8.41 -42.58
N ALA A 528 2.93 -9.08 -41.55
CA ALA A 528 1.64 -9.78 -41.57
C ALA A 528 0.45 -8.87 -41.23
N VAL A 529 0.61 -7.55 -41.39
CA VAL A 529 -0.46 -6.53 -41.33
C VAL A 529 -0.24 -5.52 -42.45
N VAL A 530 -1.21 -5.35 -43.34
CA VAL A 530 -1.19 -4.37 -44.42
C VAL A 530 -2.42 -3.47 -44.29
N LEU A 531 -2.19 -2.17 -44.15
CA LEU A 531 -3.23 -1.17 -43.90
C LEU A 531 -3.57 -0.39 -45.18
N GLY A 532 -4.80 0.13 -45.26
CA GLY A 532 -5.17 1.12 -46.27
C GLY A 532 -5.53 0.53 -47.63
N LEU A 533 -5.91 -0.75 -47.69
CA LEU A 533 -6.18 -1.47 -48.92
C LEU A 533 -7.58 -1.19 -49.46
N THR A 534 -7.72 -1.19 -50.78
CA THR A 534 -9.01 -1.34 -51.44
C THR A 534 -9.33 -2.83 -51.61
N ALA A 535 -10.60 -3.19 -51.86
CA ALA A 535 -10.98 -4.59 -52.07
C ALA A 535 -10.21 -5.27 -53.22
N ALA A 536 -9.83 -4.50 -54.25
CA ALA A 536 -9.06 -5.01 -55.39
C ALA A 536 -7.59 -5.30 -55.07
N GLU A 537 -7.05 -4.75 -53.99
CA GLU A 537 -5.64 -4.92 -53.59
C GLU A 537 -5.44 -6.07 -52.60
N ILE A 538 -6.53 -6.62 -52.04
CA ILE A 538 -6.49 -7.68 -51.01
C ILE A 538 -5.82 -8.96 -51.53
N GLU A 539 -6.17 -9.44 -52.72
CA GLU A 539 -5.63 -10.70 -53.27
C GLU A 539 -4.11 -10.64 -53.44
N ALA A 540 -3.61 -9.53 -53.99
CA ALA A 540 -2.19 -9.30 -54.19
C ALA A 540 -1.44 -9.19 -52.86
N ALA A 541 -2.02 -8.47 -51.89
CA ALA A 541 -1.45 -8.34 -50.55
C ALA A 541 -1.43 -9.69 -49.80
N ALA A 542 -2.49 -10.50 -49.91
CA ALA A 542 -2.60 -11.81 -49.28
C ALA A 542 -1.63 -12.82 -49.89
N THR A 543 -1.50 -12.85 -51.22
CA THR A 543 -0.53 -13.71 -51.91
C THR A 543 0.92 -13.41 -51.52
N GLY A 544 1.22 -12.14 -51.25
CA GLY A 544 2.54 -11.71 -50.76
C GLY A 544 2.78 -11.98 -49.27
N MET A 545 1.76 -12.41 -48.52
CA MET A 545 1.80 -12.62 -47.08
C MET A 545 1.78 -14.12 -46.75
N SER A 546 2.86 -14.61 -46.12
CA SER A 546 2.97 -15.99 -45.65
C SER A 546 2.25 -16.18 -44.32
N ALA A 547 0.98 -16.57 -44.32
CA ALA A 547 0.17 -16.80 -43.13
C ALA A 547 -0.66 -18.10 -43.23
N GLY A 548 -1.17 -18.61 -42.10
CA GLY A 548 -2.06 -19.79 -42.07
C GLY A 548 -3.50 -19.51 -42.51
N GLY A 549 -3.83 -18.24 -42.68
CA GLY A 549 -5.12 -17.70 -43.13
C GLY A 549 -5.10 -16.17 -43.05
N TYR A 550 -6.22 -15.53 -43.39
CA TYR A 550 -6.33 -14.09 -43.56
C TYR A 550 -7.56 -13.53 -42.86
N LEU A 551 -7.37 -12.41 -42.14
CA LEU A 551 -8.43 -11.62 -41.54
C LEU A 551 -8.49 -10.28 -42.27
N VAL A 552 -9.59 -10.04 -42.99
CA VAL A 552 -9.87 -8.77 -43.67
C VAL A 552 -10.79 -7.93 -42.79
N GLU A 553 -10.40 -6.70 -42.47
CA GLU A 553 -11.15 -5.80 -41.58
C GLU A 553 -11.33 -4.41 -42.18
N GLU A 554 -12.35 -3.68 -41.73
CA GLU A 554 -12.45 -2.24 -42.01
C GLU A 554 -11.36 -1.45 -41.25
N LEU A 555 -10.66 -0.54 -41.94
CA LEU A 555 -9.68 0.34 -41.30
C LEU A 555 -10.41 1.43 -40.49
N ILE A 556 -10.09 1.53 -39.21
CA ILE A 556 -10.63 2.57 -38.34
C ILE A 556 -9.86 3.88 -38.56
N GLY A 557 -10.51 4.85 -39.20
CA GLY A 557 -9.97 6.20 -39.40
C GLY A 557 -10.24 7.14 -38.22
N GLY A 558 -9.53 8.26 -38.17
CA GLY A 558 -9.79 9.34 -37.21
C GLY A 558 -9.29 9.07 -35.78
N ALA A 559 -8.28 8.21 -35.62
CA ALA A 559 -7.65 7.93 -34.34
C ALA A 559 -7.10 9.22 -33.70
N VAL A 560 -7.53 9.51 -32.47
CA VAL A 560 -6.96 10.56 -31.61
C VAL A 560 -5.85 9.96 -30.75
N ALA A 561 -6.06 8.76 -30.23
CA ALA A 561 -5.09 7.99 -29.46
C ALA A 561 -5.29 6.49 -29.67
N GLU A 562 -4.21 5.75 -29.50
CA GLU A 562 -4.23 4.29 -29.35
C GLU A 562 -3.98 4.00 -27.89
N LEU A 563 -4.82 3.15 -27.28
CA LEU A 563 -4.67 2.71 -25.90
C LEU A 563 -4.46 1.20 -25.84
N LEU A 564 -3.79 0.74 -24.80
CA LEU A 564 -3.79 -0.66 -24.41
C LEU A 564 -4.82 -0.84 -23.30
N VAL A 565 -5.66 -1.88 -23.42
CA VAL A 565 -6.54 -2.35 -22.34
C VAL A 565 -6.27 -3.84 -22.16
N GLY A 566 -5.61 -4.19 -21.06
CA GLY A 566 -5.26 -5.58 -20.74
C GLY A 566 -5.81 -5.99 -19.39
N VAL A 567 -6.12 -7.28 -19.23
CA VAL A 567 -6.41 -7.89 -17.94
C VAL A 567 -5.53 -9.11 -17.80
N THR A 568 -4.68 -9.12 -16.78
CA THR A 568 -3.80 -10.25 -16.49
C THR A 568 -4.17 -10.82 -15.12
N LEU A 569 -4.14 -12.14 -15.02
CA LEU A 569 -4.22 -12.83 -13.73
C LEU A 569 -2.92 -12.63 -12.95
N ASP A 570 -3.00 -11.88 -11.86
CA ASP A 570 -1.95 -11.76 -10.86
C ASP A 570 -2.16 -12.79 -9.74
N PRO A 571 -1.18 -13.65 -9.46
CA PRO A 571 -1.35 -14.75 -8.51
C PRO A 571 -1.59 -14.30 -7.07
N ALA A 572 -1.22 -13.07 -6.70
CA ALA A 572 -1.39 -12.56 -5.35
C ALA A 572 -2.56 -11.56 -5.21
N HIS A 573 -3.01 -10.96 -6.31
CA HIS A 573 -3.98 -9.84 -6.26
C HIS A 573 -5.26 -10.08 -7.07
N GLY A 574 -5.37 -11.19 -7.81
CA GLY A 574 -6.51 -11.47 -8.68
C GLY A 574 -6.35 -10.84 -10.06
N PHE A 575 -7.44 -10.39 -10.68
CA PHE A 575 -7.39 -9.82 -12.02
C PHE A 575 -6.96 -8.34 -12.01
N VAL A 576 -5.81 -8.06 -12.62
CA VAL A 576 -5.27 -6.71 -12.75
C VAL A 576 -5.62 -6.16 -14.14
N LEU A 577 -6.53 -5.19 -14.15
CA LEU A 577 -6.85 -4.37 -15.32
C LEU A 577 -5.75 -3.32 -15.51
N THR A 578 -5.15 -3.25 -16.69
CA THR A 578 -4.15 -2.26 -17.07
C THR A 578 -4.66 -1.45 -18.25
N ILE A 579 -4.62 -0.13 -18.12
CA ILE A 579 -4.93 0.83 -19.19
C ILE A 579 -3.69 1.68 -19.41
N GLY A 580 -3.28 1.90 -20.65
CA GLY A 580 -2.12 2.74 -20.94
C GLY A 580 -2.07 3.22 -22.38
N ALA A 581 -1.07 4.04 -22.68
CA ALA A 581 -0.77 4.40 -24.07
C ALA A 581 -0.49 3.12 -24.89
N GLY A 582 -1.18 2.94 -26.01
CA GLY A 582 -1.13 1.76 -26.87
C GLY A 582 -0.27 1.93 -28.12
N GLY A 583 -0.18 0.87 -28.92
CA GLY A 583 0.58 0.85 -30.17
C GLY A 583 2.08 0.58 -29.99
N VAL A 584 2.88 0.86 -31.02
CA VAL A 584 4.31 0.47 -31.08
C VAL A 584 5.19 1.18 -30.03
N GLN A 585 4.71 2.28 -29.44
CA GLN A 585 5.47 3.06 -28.45
C GLN A 585 5.13 2.71 -26.99
N THR A 586 4.20 1.77 -26.75
CA THR A 586 3.71 1.37 -25.42
C THR A 586 4.86 1.00 -24.46
N GLU A 587 5.79 0.16 -24.91
CA GLU A 587 6.91 -0.33 -24.08
C GLU A 587 7.89 0.77 -23.67
N LEU A 588 8.02 1.82 -24.50
CA LEU A 588 8.96 2.92 -24.30
C LEU A 588 8.44 3.97 -23.31
N LEU A 589 7.12 4.24 -23.33
CA LEU A 589 6.53 5.32 -22.56
C LEU A 589 6.21 4.93 -21.10
N ARG A 590 5.94 3.64 -20.84
CA ARG A 590 5.51 3.12 -19.53
C ARG A 590 4.38 3.95 -18.88
N ASP A 591 3.55 4.56 -19.72
CA ASP A 591 2.41 5.37 -19.32
C ASP A 591 1.21 4.44 -19.13
N THR A 592 1.14 3.81 -17.96
CA THR A 592 0.11 2.85 -17.62
C THR A 592 -0.47 3.13 -16.23
N VAL A 593 -1.73 2.76 -16.07
CA VAL A 593 -2.44 2.70 -14.79
C VAL A 593 -3.03 1.31 -14.61
N SER A 594 -3.09 0.86 -13.36
CA SER A 594 -3.62 -0.47 -13.03
C SER A 594 -4.70 -0.39 -11.96
N LEU A 595 -5.71 -1.24 -12.11
CA LEU A 595 -6.87 -1.39 -11.25
C LEU A 595 -7.16 -2.88 -11.04
N LEU A 596 -8.01 -3.23 -10.08
CA LEU A 596 -8.49 -4.60 -9.89
C LEU A 596 -9.89 -4.79 -10.44
N VAL A 597 -10.20 -5.95 -11.00
CA VAL A 597 -11.54 -6.28 -11.49
C VAL A 597 -12.41 -6.84 -10.33
N PRO A 598 -13.67 -6.41 -10.18
CA PRO A 598 -14.33 -5.33 -10.94
C PRO A 598 -13.94 -3.94 -10.40
N SER A 599 -13.80 -2.97 -11.29
CA SER A 599 -13.68 -1.54 -10.98
C SER A 599 -14.89 -0.82 -11.54
N ASP A 600 -15.45 0.08 -10.73
CA ASP A 600 -16.54 0.93 -11.18
C ASP A 600 -16.08 1.96 -12.22
N ARG A 601 -17.05 2.52 -12.92
CA ARG A 601 -16.81 3.44 -14.04
C ARG A 601 -16.08 4.72 -13.61
N GLU A 602 -16.32 5.20 -12.38
CA GLU A 602 -15.71 6.43 -11.86
C GLU A 602 -14.23 6.20 -11.51
N ALA A 603 -13.90 5.07 -10.90
CA ALA A 603 -12.55 4.64 -10.62
C ALA A 603 -11.73 4.47 -11.92
N VAL A 604 -12.31 3.85 -12.95
CA VAL A 604 -11.68 3.75 -14.28
C VAL A 604 -11.45 5.13 -14.89
N ALA A 605 -12.46 6.00 -14.88
CA ALA A 605 -12.34 7.36 -15.40
C ALA A 605 -11.25 8.16 -14.68
N SER A 606 -11.20 8.10 -13.34
CA SER A 606 -10.18 8.75 -12.53
C SER A 606 -8.78 8.20 -12.81
N ALA A 607 -8.64 6.88 -12.99
CA ALA A 607 -7.36 6.26 -13.33
C ALA A 607 -6.85 6.74 -14.70
N VAL A 608 -7.71 6.79 -15.72
CA VAL A 608 -7.33 7.27 -17.06
C VAL A 608 -6.80 8.71 -17.03
N GLN A 609 -7.32 9.57 -16.13
CA GLN A 609 -6.84 10.94 -15.98
C GLN A 609 -5.42 11.05 -15.38
N LYS A 610 -4.89 9.97 -14.80
CA LYS A 610 -3.51 9.93 -14.28
C LYS A 610 -2.47 9.59 -15.35
N LEU A 611 -2.90 9.18 -16.54
CA LEU A 611 -1.99 8.90 -17.65
C LEU A 611 -1.32 10.20 -18.11
N ALA A 612 -0.04 10.14 -18.46
CA ALA A 612 0.69 11.24 -19.06
C ALA A 612 0.05 11.68 -20.39
N CYS A 613 -0.58 10.76 -21.13
CA CYS A 613 -1.34 11.06 -22.34
C CYS A 613 -2.75 11.64 -22.10
N ALA A 614 -3.24 11.75 -20.85
CA ALA A 614 -4.58 12.27 -20.55
C ALA A 614 -4.90 13.64 -21.17
N PRO A 615 -3.96 14.61 -21.29
CA PRO A 615 -4.22 15.87 -21.99
C PRO A 615 -4.60 15.69 -23.48
N VAL A 616 -4.09 14.66 -24.15
CA VAL A 616 -4.49 14.33 -25.53
C VAL A 616 -5.86 13.68 -25.54
N LEU A 617 -6.14 12.79 -24.59
CA LEU A 617 -7.45 12.14 -24.45
C LEU A 617 -8.59 13.14 -24.22
N ASN A 618 -8.32 14.21 -23.47
CA ASN A 618 -9.29 15.29 -23.20
C ASN A 618 -9.39 16.34 -24.34
N GLY A 619 -8.49 16.28 -25.33
CA GLY A 619 -8.38 17.26 -26.42
C GLY A 619 -7.36 18.36 -26.12
N TYR A 620 -6.58 18.74 -27.14
CA TYR A 620 -5.47 19.68 -27.01
C TYR A 620 -5.40 20.65 -28.18
N ARG A 621 -5.16 21.95 -27.90
CA ARG A 621 -5.02 23.04 -28.90
C ARG A 621 -6.13 23.07 -29.95
N GLY A 622 -7.39 22.94 -29.52
CA GLY A 622 -8.55 22.99 -30.41
C GLY A 622 -8.80 21.72 -31.24
N LYS A 623 -8.00 20.66 -31.05
CA LYS A 623 -8.35 19.32 -31.55
C LYS A 623 -9.29 18.61 -30.56
N PRO A 624 -10.28 17.85 -31.05
CA PRO A 624 -11.16 17.07 -30.18
C PRO A 624 -10.37 15.98 -29.44
N GLY A 625 -10.83 15.64 -28.24
CA GLY A 625 -10.38 14.47 -27.50
C GLY A 625 -11.05 13.18 -27.97
N ILE A 626 -10.82 12.10 -27.24
CA ILE A 626 -11.51 10.82 -27.46
C ILE A 626 -12.93 10.85 -26.90
N CYS A 627 -13.80 9.94 -27.35
CA CYS A 627 -15.05 9.66 -26.66
C CYS A 627 -14.77 8.90 -25.36
N MET A 628 -14.65 9.61 -24.24
CA MET A 628 -14.43 8.99 -22.92
C MET A 628 -15.53 7.98 -22.58
N LYS A 629 -16.78 8.24 -22.99
CA LYS A 629 -17.88 7.29 -22.79
C LYS A 629 -17.58 5.94 -23.46
N SER A 630 -17.18 5.96 -24.73
CA SER A 630 -16.89 4.75 -25.50
C SER A 630 -15.69 3.97 -24.94
N LEU A 631 -14.65 4.67 -24.44
CA LEU A 631 -13.54 4.01 -23.73
C LEU A 631 -14.02 3.27 -22.48
N LEU A 632 -14.85 3.92 -21.67
CA LEU A 632 -15.40 3.33 -20.45
C LEU A 632 -16.33 2.14 -20.77
N ASP A 633 -17.16 2.25 -21.83
CA ASP A 633 -18.01 1.15 -22.30
C ASP A 633 -17.16 -0.05 -22.75
N ALA A 634 -16.02 0.19 -23.43
CA ALA A 634 -15.08 -0.87 -23.81
C ALA A 634 -14.44 -1.56 -22.61
N VAL A 635 -14.02 -0.80 -21.59
CA VAL A 635 -13.47 -1.36 -20.34
C VAL A 635 -14.53 -2.18 -19.60
N GLU A 636 -15.78 -1.69 -19.51
CA GLU A 636 -16.89 -2.43 -18.91
C GLU A 636 -17.17 -3.76 -19.63
N ALA A 637 -17.14 -3.77 -20.98
CA ALA A 637 -17.29 -5.01 -21.76
C ALA A 637 -16.18 -6.02 -21.45
N VAL A 638 -14.93 -5.57 -21.34
CA VAL A 638 -13.80 -6.43 -20.94
C VAL A 638 -14.00 -6.98 -19.53
N GLN A 639 -14.39 -6.16 -18.57
CA GLN A 639 -14.64 -6.60 -17.19
C GLN A 639 -15.82 -7.59 -17.09
N ALA A 640 -16.86 -7.39 -17.90
CA ALA A 640 -17.99 -8.31 -17.96
C ALA A 640 -17.57 -9.69 -18.48
N TYR A 641 -16.73 -9.74 -19.53
CA TYR A 641 -16.13 -10.99 -20.00
C TYR A 641 -15.26 -11.65 -18.92
N VAL A 642 -14.40 -10.88 -18.25
CA VAL A 642 -13.54 -11.39 -17.15
C VAL A 642 -14.38 -12.02 -16.05
N THR A 643 -15.47 -11.35 -15.64
CA THR A 643 -16.37 -11.83 -14.58
C THR A 643 -17.07 -13.12 -14.98
N ALA A 644 -17.56 -13.20 -16.23
CA ALA A 644 -18.23 -14.40 -16.74
C ALA A 644 -17.28 -15.61 -16.90
N HIS A 645 -15.98 -15.34 -17.05
CA HIS A 645 -14.96 -16.36 -17.30
C HIS A 645 -13.87 -16.41 -16.21
N ALA A 646 -14.18 -15.94 -14.99
CA ALA A 646 -13.24 -15.84 -13.87
C ALA A 646 -12.58 -17.17 -13.50
N GLU A 647 -13.26 -18.28 -13.77
CA GLU A 647 -12.74 -19.63 -13.50
C GLU A 647 -11.67 -20.08 -14.50
N THR A 648 -11.66 -19.56 -15.74
CA THR A 648 -10.79 -20.08 -16.83
C THR A 648 -9.90 -19.03 -17.51
N LEU A 649 -10.24 -17.75 -17.48
CA LEU A 649 -9.53 -16.66 -18.19
C LEU A 649 -8.18 -16.26 -17.59
N SER A 650 -7.05 -16.52 -18.24
CA SER A 650 -5.72 -16.10 -17.77
C SER A 650 -5.37 -14.67 -18.13
N GLU A 651 -5.68 -14.26 -19.36
CA GLU A 651 -5.19 -13.00 -19.91
C GLU A 651 -6.11 -12.51 -21.01
N ILE A 652 -6.36 -11.20 -21.05
CA ILE A 652 -6.93 -10.47 -22.18
C ILE A 652 -5.97 -9.34 -22.50
N GLU A 653 -5.66 -9.14 -23.77
CA GLU A 653 -4.94 -7.95 -24.23
C GLU A 653 -5.65 -7.36 -25.44
N ILE A 654 -5.97 -6.08 -25.38
CA ILE A 654 -6.46 -5.28 -26.50
C ILE A 654 -5.39 -4.23 -26.79
N ASN A 655 -4.68 -4.39 -27.92
CA ASN A 655 -3.59 -3.49 -28.28
C ASN A 655 -3.39 -3.41 -29.82
N PRO A 656 -3.82 -2.32 -30.49
CA PRO A 656 -4.40 -1.11 -29.91
C PRO A 656 -5.93 -1.17 -29.78
N LEU A 657 -6.45 -0.51 -28.75
CA LEU A 657 -7.79 0.06 -28.70
C LEU A 657 -7.73 1.45 -29.36
N ILE A 658 -8.24 1.56 -30.59
CA ILE A 658 -8.25 2.81 -31.36
C ILE A 658 -9.37 3.71 -30.85
N CYS A 659 -9.00 4.85 -30.27
CA CYS A 659 -9.93 5.82 -29.70
C CYS A 659 -10.09 7.03 -30.64
N THR A 660 -11.32 7.28 -31.09
CA THR A 660 -11.72 8.45 -31.91
C THR A 660 -12.59 9.39 -31.07
N PRO A 661 -12.98 10.57 -31.58
CA PRO A 661 -13.94 11.44 -30.89
C PRO A 661 -15.34 10.83 -30.72
N GLU A 662 -15.64 9.71 -31.38
CA GLU A 662 -16.95 9.04 -31.38
C GLU A 662 -16.90 7.60 -30.83
N ARG A 663 -15.81 6.85 -31.05
CA ARG A 663 -15.74 5.41 -30.81
C ARG A 663 -14.44 5.00 -30.11
N ALA A 664 -14.45 3.82 -29.49
CA ALA A 664 -13.27 3.12 -29.02
C ALA A 664 -13.34 1.68 -29.56
N VAL A 665 -12.48 1.34 -30.52
CA VAL A 665 -12.58 0.12 -31.32
C VAL A 665 -11.37 -0.76 -31.08
N ALA A 666 -11.59 -2.02 -30.68
CA ALA A 666 -10.51 -2.98 -30.45
C ALA A 666 -9.95 -3.48 -31.78
N ALA A 667 -8.85 -2.86 -32.21
CA ALA A 667 -8.23 -3.19 -33.49
C ALA A 667 -7.46 -4.51 -33.43
N ASP A 668 -6.96 -4.92 -32.28
CA ASP A 668 -6.40 -6.26 -32.03
C ASP A 668 -6.90 -6.76 -30.66
N ALA A 669 -7.07 -8.07 -30.53
CA ALA A 669 -7.44 -8.70 -29.28
C ALA A 669 -6.83 -10.09 -29.14
N LEU A 670 -6.33 -10.38 -27.94
CA LEU A 670 -5.76 -11.67 -27.55
C LEU A 670 -6.44 -12.14 -26.28
N ILE A 671 -6.79 -13.43 -26.22
CA ILE A 671 -7.33 -14.07 -25.01
C ILE A 671 -6.55 -15.36 -24.76
N ARG A 672 -6.11 -15.55 -23.51
CA ARG A 672 -5.62 -16.83 -23.01
C ARG A 672 -6.54 -17.36 -21.94
N LYS A 673 -6.97 -18.62 -22.06
CA LYS A 673 -7.84 -19.26 -21.06
C LYS A 673 -7.56 -20.76 -20.98
N ALA A 674 -7.90 -21.38 -19.85
CA ALA A 674 -7.86 -22.83 -19.68
C ALA A 674 -8.90 -23.52 -20.58
N LYS A 675 -8.60 -24.74 -21.04
CA LYS A 675 -9.58 -25.61 -21.70
C LYS A 675 -10.70 -25.96 -20.73
N THR A 676 -11.95 -25.70 -21.14
CA THR A 676 -13.16 -26.16 -20.46
C THR A 676 -13.45 -27.63 -20.70
#